data_AF-A0A6P8BQS7-F1
#
_entry.id   AF-A0A6P8BQS7-F1
#
_cell.length_a   1.000
_cell.length_b   1.000
_cell.length_c   1.000
_cell.angle_alpha   90.00
_cell.angle_beta   90.00
_cell.angle_gamma   90.00
#
_symmetry.space_group_name_H-M   'P 1'
#
loop_
_entity.id
_entity.type
_entity.pdbx_description
1 polymer ?
#
loop_
_entity_poly.entity_id
_entity_poly.type
_entity_poly.pdbx_seq_one_letter_code
_entity_poly.pdbx_strand_id
1 'polypeptide(L)'
;MKKGFQGVGGVSLSESERNSTSYYELSKCAEKTRATLEEELRKASSFTVFTYKPDDPPMFEKPLEPPVGLDSSFEEVWEWVQDESVRRIGIYGMGGVGKTTLLKNIHNEILRRQDKYDVVAWIVVSRPTDPTKIQKAIWEKLNLDRSEFDRTSESDRTGKIYSIMKRKSFLLFLDDIWEKIDLLNLGIPYRGHEWKSKIIFTTRSEEVCGQMQAERTKKIDCLPPDKALELFREKVGEETWTAHVEIPRLAECLVKECAYLPLALITVGAAMASRKDPDKWRRAIEYLQNRPSGFARMAERVLSVLEFSYEALPNETQKKCFLYCSTFPEDFVYHMDELIDLWMGEGFLSECDGSHEARNLGINIIEHLIDVCLLEEVDNSIFGETTFKMHDVVRDMALWLVSEHGQKKNKIVCLEKQRSFEPKEFMKWTNAETIFLQIRHQEMENFPVTPTAFSSLSTLIKRDTSVKTFPKGFFSSMPLLRVLDLSLNSHLEELPEDIGALVNLRYLNLWWTQITKLPVELKTLTKLVFLLLDDRCGVPKGLVPSLPFLRVFSWVMGKWGNPINEGEELNVIEELNGMNNQIDDVCLGLHFAASVQELLTDCPHLQRCLRELDLGRCVGLRSLIIPKPSLRRMEHLRVLWVLECEFEEISITVVQLLV
;
A
#
# COMPACT_ATOMS: atom_id res chain seq x y z
N MET A 1 -3.86 -37.10 -12.66
CA MET A 1 -4.26 -37.46 -14.05
C MET A 1 -4.92 -36.23 -14.69
N LYS A 2 -4.61 -35.97 -15.96
CA LYS A 2 -4.78 -34.71 -16.71
C LYS A 2 -6.22 -34.45 -17.17
N LYS A 3 -6.74 -33.23 -16.99
CA LYS A 3 -7.03 -32.21 -18.04
C LYS A 3 -7.95 -31.08 -17.53
N GLY A 4 -7.52 -29.82 -17.71
CA GLY A 4 -8.35 -28.66 -18.02
C GLY A 4 -8.96 -27.86 -16.87
N PHE A 5 -8.18 -26.96 -16.25
CA PHE A 5 -8.69 -25.82 -15.50
C PHE A 5 -8.33 -24.53 -16.26
N GLN A 6 -9.32 -23.68 -16.53
CA GLN A 6 -9.15 -22.25 -16.78
C GLN A 6 -10.26 -21.50 -16.02
N GLY A 7 -9.92 -20.32 -15.52
CA GLY A 7 -10.48 -19.67 -14.33
C GLY A 7 -11.94 -19.25 -14.40
N VAL A 8 -12.59 -19.21 -13.23
CA VAL A 8 -13.00 -17.99 -12.48
C VAL A 8 -13.11 -18.38 -11.00
N GLY A 9 -12.82 -17.43 -10.10
CA GLY A 9 -12.82 -17.57 -8.64
C GLY A 9 -14.16 -18.02 -8.03
N GLY A 10 -14.07 -18.54 -6.80
CA GLY A 10 -14.98 -19.53 -6.25
C GLY A 10 -16.36 -19.05 -5.80
N VAL A 11 -17.33 -19.96 -5.88
CA VAL A 11 -18.67 -19.88 -5.30
C VAL A 11 -18.81 -21.04 -4.30
N SER A 12 -19.26 -20.75 -3.08
CA SER A 12 -19.64 -21.78 -2.09
C SER A 12 -21.10 -21.59 -1.68
N LEU A 13 -21.91 -22.65 -1.76
CA LEU A 13 -23.31 -22.71 -1.33
C LEU A 13 -23.51 -23.89 -0.37
N SER A 14 -24.39 -23.76 0.63
CA SER A 14 -24.96 -24.93 1.34
C SER A 14 -26.41 -24.71 1.83
N GLU A 15 -27.31 -25.43 1.15
CA GLU A 15 -28.58 -26.08 1.50
C GLU A 15 -29.54 -25.53 2.59
N SER A 16 -30.79 -25.32 2.17
CA SER A 16 -32.00 -25.18 2.99
C SER A 16 -33.01 -26.29 2.65
N GLU A 17 -33.80 -26.75 3.63
CA GLU A 17 -35.23 -27.06 3.46
C GLU A 17 -35.93 -27.26 4.81
N ARG A 18 -37.14 -26.69 4.98
CA ARG A 18 -38.00 -26.80 6.18
C ARG A 18 -39.31 -27.50 5.82
N ASN A 19 -39.82 -28.37 6.69
CA ASN A 19 -41.25 -28.71 6.75
C ASN A 19 -41.74 -28.95 8.19
N SER A 20 -42.88 -28.34 8.53
CA SER A 20 -43.34 -27.94 9.86
C SER A 20 -44.07 -29.01 10.70
N THR A 21 -43.92 -30.30 10.37
CA THR A 21 -44.43 -31.41 11.21
C THR A 21 -43.30 -32.10 11.99
N SER A 22 -42.05 -31.69 11.78
CA SER A 22 -40.86 -32.31 12.38
C SER A 22 -40.43 -31.68 13.71
N TYR A 23 -40.94 -30.52 14.12
CA TYR A 23 -40.42 -29.80 15.31
C TYR A 23 -40.59 -30.58 16.63
N TYR A 24 -41.65 -31.36 16.79
CA TYR A 24 -41.88 -32.15 18.01
C TYR A 24 -41.06 -33.45 18.04
N GLU A 25 -40.92 -34.13 16.90
CA GLU A 25 -40.07 -35.33 16.75
C GLU A 25 -38.57 -34.96 16.77
N LEU A 26 -38.18 -33.82 16.17
CA LEU A 26 -36.83 -33.26 16.21
C LEU A 26 -36.47 -32.76 17.60
N SER A 27 -37.40 -32.19 18.38
CA SER A 27 -37.15 -31.83 19.78
C SER A 27 -36.84 -33.07 20.62
N LYS A 28 -37.57 -34.17 20.41
CA LYS A 28 -37.37 -35.44 21.13
C LYS A 28 -36.10 -36.16 20.67
N CYS A 29 -35.76 -36.06 19.39
CA CYS A 29 -34.51 -36.53 18.82
C CYS A 29 -33.32 -35.69 19.28
N ALA A 30 -33.47 -34.37 19.41
CA ALA A 30 -32.43 -33.45 19.90
C ALA A 30 -32.14 -33.68 21.39
N GLU A 31 -33.14 -33.94 22.23
CA GLU A 31 -32.91 -34.28 23.65
C GLU A 31 -32.20 -35.63 23.82
N LYS A 32 -32.58 -36.65 23.04
CA LYS A 32 -31.85 -37.94 23.01
C LYS A 32 -30.44 -37.77 22.48
N THR A 33 -30.26 -37.02 21.39
CA THR A 33 -28.96 -36.76 20.77
C THR A 33 -28.07 -35.95 21.70
N ARG A 34 -28.62 -34.99 22.47
CA ARG A 34 -27.89 -34.22 23.49
C ARG A 34 -27.46 -35.09 24.67
N ALA A 35 -28.32 -35.96 25.18
CA ALA A 35 -27.95 -36.92 26.23
C ALA A 35 -26.87 -37.91 25.76
N THR A 36 -26.93 -38.33 24.49
CA THR A 36 -25.92 -39.20 23.88
C THR A 36 -24.59 -38.45 23.66
N LEU A 37 -24.66 -37.17 23.24
CA LEU A 37 -23.49 -36.29 23.11
C LEU A 37 -22.84 -35.98 24.45
N GLU A 38 -23.61 -35.75 25.51
CA GLU A 38 -23.09 -35.53 26.87
C GLU A 38 -22.39 -36.79 27.42
N GLU A 39 -22.93 -37.99 27.14
CA GLU A 39 -22.29 -39.26 27.50
C GLU A 39 -21.02 -39.52 26.66
N GLU A 40 -21.02 -39.19 25.37
CA GLU A 40 -19.84 -39.28 24.49
C GLU A 40 -18.78 -38.20 24.80
N LEU A 41 -19.18 -36.99 25.21
CA LEU A 41 -18.28 -35.94 25.72
C LEU A 41 -17.62 -36.36 27.05
N ARG A 42 -18.36 -37.08 27.90
CA ARG A 42 -17.83 -37.64 29.15
C ARG A 42 -16.92 -38.86 28.91
N LYS A 43 -17.06 -39.57 27.79
CA LYS A 43 -16.09 -40.57 27.33
C LYS A 43 -14.87 -39.93 26.66
N ALA A 44 -15.07 -38.82 25.94
CA ALA A 44 -14.02 -38.05 25.27
C ALA A 44 -13.12 -37.25 26.24
N SER A 45 -13.55 -37.01 27.48
CA SER A 45 -12.71 -36.41 28.54
C SER A 45 -11.55 -37.30 29.03
N SER A 46 -11.25 -38.41 28.34
CA SER A 46 -10.13 -39.31 28.65
C SER A 46 -9.03 -39.36 27.57
N PHE A 47 -9.01 -38.43 26.61
CA PHE A 47 -7.89 -38.36 25.66
C PHE A 47 -6.72 -37.53 26.20
N THR A 48 -5.56 -38.19 26.22
CA THR A 48 -4.24 -37.64 26.47
C THR A 48 -3.99 -36.50 25.48
N VAL A 49 -3.63 -35.32 25.99
CA VAL A 49 -3.30 -34.14 25.18
C VAL A 49 -2.10 -34.47 24.29
N PHE A 50 -2.34 -34.82 23.02
CA PHE A 50 -1.35 -34.65 21.98
C PHE A 50 -1.25 -33.15 21.73
N THR A 51 -0.19 -32.54 22.24
CA THR A 51 0.21 -31.20 21.82
C THR A 51 0.61 -31.29 20.34
N TYR A 52 -0.32 -31.01 19.44
CA TYR A 52 0.03 -30.64 18.08
C TYR A 52 0.84 -29.35 18.19
N LYS A 53 2.14 -29.41 17.83
CA LYS A 53 2.86 -28.20 17.43
C LYS A 53 2.16 -27.72 16.16
N PRO A 54 1.61 -26.49 16.10
CA PRO A 54 1.30 -25.88 14.82
C PRO A 54 2.60 -25.89 14.01
N ASP A 55 2.54 -26.38 12.76
CA ASP A 55 3.66 -26.27 11.85
C ASP A 55 4.04 -24.78 11.75
N ASP A 56 5.33 -24.46 11.90
CA ASP A 56 5.82 -23.10 11.76
C ASP A 56 5.38 -22.56 10.38
N PRO A 57 4.88 -21.31 10.28
CA PRO A 57 4.48 -20.76 9.00
C PRO A 57 5.65 -20.90 8.00
N PRO A 58 5.40 -21.41 6.78
CA PRO A 58 6.46 -21.70 5.82
C PRO A 58 7.29 -20.45 5.58
N MET A 59 8.59 -20.62 5.72
CA MET A 59 9.56 -19.56 5.63
C MET A 59 9.92 -19.43 4.14
N PHE A 60 9.44 -18.36 3.49
CA PHE A 60 9.57 -18.19 2.04
C PHE A 60 10.88 -17.54 1.63
N GLU A 61 11.47 -18.01 0.54
CA GLU A 61 12.60 -17.36 -0.11
C GLU A 61 12.21 -15.94 -0.55
N LYS A 62 13.07 -14.96 -0.27
CA LYS A 62 12.86 -13.58 -0.70
C LYS A 62 13.21 -13.49 -2.19
N PRO A 63 12.36 -12.92 -3.06
CA PRO A 63 12.73 -12.62 -4.43
C PRO A 63 14.01 -11.77 -4.46
N LEU A 64 15.00 -12.24 -5.18
CA LEU A 64 16.33 -11.66 -5.25
C LEU A 64 16.97 -12.02 -6.59
N GLU A 65 17.27 -11.00 -7.39
CA GLU A 65 18.16 -11.19 -8.55
C GLU A 65 19.58 -11.56 -8.07
N PRO A 66 20.35 -12.33 -8.86
CA PRO A 66 21.71 -12.70 -8.50
C PRO A 66 22.56 -11.46 -8.13
N PRO A 67 23.06 -11.35 -6.90
CA PRO A 67 23.80 -10.17 -6.49
C PRO A 67 25.16 -10.11 -7.19
N VAL A 68 25.46 -9.00 -7.87
CA VAL A 68 26.75 -8.79 -8.54
C VAL A 68 27.74 -8.14 -7.58
N GLY A 69 28.95 -8.71 -7.46
CA GLY A 69 30.08 -8.09 -6.75
C GLY A 69 29.96 -8.04 -5.22
N LEU A 70 29.03 -8.81 -4.64
CA LEU A 70 28.85 -8.92 -3.18
C LEU A 70 29.43 -10.22 -2.59
N ASP A 71 30.04 -11.08 -3.40
CA ASP A 71 30.51 -12.43 -3.01
C ASP A 71 31.43 -12.40 -1.79
N SER A 72 32.46 -11.56 -1.79
CA SER A 72 33.40 -11.47 -0.67
C SER A 72 32.75 -10.93 0.61
N SER A 73 31.81 -9.99 0.47
CA SER A 73 31.07 -9.45 1.62
C SER A 73 30.07 -10.47 2.16
N PHE A 74 29.49 -11.28 1.28
CA PHE A 74 28.64 -12.40 1.66
C PHE A 74 29.44 -13.44 2.43
N GLU A 75 30.57 -13.91 1.91
CA GLU A 75 31.43 -14.89 2.59
C GLU A 75 31.84 -14.42 3.99
N GLU A 76 32.34 -13.19 4.13
CA GLU A 76 32.77 -12.66 5.42
C GLU A 76 31.62 -12.52 6.42
N VAL A 77 30.47 -11.97 6.00
CA VAL A 77 29.31 -11.87 6.90
C VAL A 77 28.75 -13.26 7.21
N TRP A 78 28.79 -14.18 6.25
CA TRP A 78 28.34 -15.56 6.43
C TRP A 78 29.18 -16.29 7.48
N GLU A 79 30.49 -16.11 7.50
CA GLU A 79 31.36 -16.63 8.57
C GLU A 79 30.91 -16.15 9.96
N TRP A 80 30.56 -14.87 10.10
CA TRP A 80 30.04 -14.33 11.37
C TRP A 80 28.65 -14.86 11.72
N VAL A 81 27.82 -15.11 10.71
CA VAL A 81 26.51 -15.76 10.89
C VAL A 81 26.69 -17.18 11.42
N GLN A 82 27.74 -17.88 11.02
CA GLN A 82 28.04 -19.24 11.51
C GLN A 82 28.74 -19.26 12.88
N ASP A 83 29.43 -18.19 13.27
CA ASP A 83 30.12 -18.09 14.56
C ASP A 83 29.12 -17.87 15.72
N GLU A 84 28.88 -18.90 16.56
CA GLU A 84 27.97 -18.83 17.72
C GLU A 84 28.38 -17.78 18.79
N SER A 85 29.63 -17.28 18.76
CA SER A 85 30.05 -16.21 19.66
C SER A 85 29.53 -14.84 19.23
N VAL A 86 29.22 -14.66 17.94
CA VAL A 86 28.76 -13.40 17.35
C VAL A 86 27.23 -13.33 17.38
N ARG A 87 26.69 -12.30 18.04
CA ARG A 87 25.23 -12.15 18.22
C ARG A 87 24.64 -11.01 17.43
N ARG A 88 25.37 -9.91 17.30
CA ARG A 88 24.89 -8.70 16.62
C ARG A 88 25.82 -8.32 15.50
N ILE A 89 25.29 -8.33 14.29
CA ILE A 89 26.02 -8.02 13.06
C ILE A 89 25.39 -6.76 12.45
N GLY A 90 26.18 -5.71 12.29
CA GLY A 90 25.76 -4.47 11.64
C GLY A 90 26.34 -4.36 10.23
N ILE A 91 25.48 -4.28 9.21
CA ILE A 91 25.89 -4.03 7.83
C ILE A 91 25.60 -2.56 7.51
N TYR A 92 26.63 -1.78 7.18
CA TYR A 92 26.46 -0.34 6.97
C TYR A 92 27.06 0.16 5.66
N GLY A 93 26.61 1.32 5.19
CA GLY A 93 27.03 1.90 3.92
C GLY A 93 25.99 2.86 3.33
N MET A 94 26.37 3.56 2.26
CA MET A 94 25.50 4.57 1.62
C MET A 94 24.16 4.00 1.15
N GLY A 95 23.13 4.85 1.02
CA GLY A 95 21.86 4.47 0.38
C GLY A 95 22.10 3.94 -1.04
N GLY A 96 21.37 2.88 -1.43
CA GLY A 96 21.49 2.28 -2.78
C GLY A 96 22.74 1.42 -3.02
N VAL A 97 23.57 1.15 -2.01
CA VAL A 97 24.82 0.35 -2.16
C VAL A 97 24.61 -1.17 -2.12
N GLY A 98 23.39 -1.66 -1.89
CA GLY A 98 23.09 -3.10 -1.88
C GLY A 98 23.12 -3.79 -0.50
N LYS A 99 23.01 -3.03 0.60
CA LYS A 99 22.94 -3.60 1.98
C LYS A 99 21.77 -4.58 2.15
N THR A 100 20.57 -4.15 1.75
CA THR A 100 19.36 -4.97 1.78
C THR A 100 19.48 -6.19 0.86
N THR A 101 20.13 -6.04 -0.30
CA THR A 101 20.44 -7.14 -1.22
C THR A 101 21.32 -8.20 -0.55
N LEU A 102 22.37 -7.78 0.14
CA LEU A 102 23.23 -8.69 0.91
C LEU A 102 22.45 -9.37 2.05
N LEU A 103 21.63 -8.61 2.79
CA LEU A 103 20.82 -9.13 3.88
C LEU A 103 19.79 -10.19 3.39
N LYS A 104 19.15 -9.95 2.24
CA LYS A 104 18.25 -10.91 1.57
C LYS A 104 19.00 -12.17 1.14
N ASN A 105 20.22 -12.03 0.60
CA ASN A 105 21.04 -13.17 0.20
C ASN A 105 21.38 -14.08 1.39
N ILE A 106 21.78 -13.49 2.51
CA ILE A 106 22.05 -14.20 3.76
C ILE A 106 20.80 -14.91 4.28
N HIS A 107 19.65 -14.24 4.28
CA HIS A 107 18.36 -14.83 4.66
C HIS A 107 18.01 -16.06 3.80
N ASN A 108 18.16 -15.95 2.48
CA ASN A 108 17.85 -17.04 1.56
C ASN A 108 18.84 -18.22 1.71
N GLU A 109 20.10 -17.96 2.00
CA GLU A 109 21.07 -19.05 2.25
C GLU A 109 20.73 -19.82 3.55
N ILE A 110 20.32 -19.13 4.62
CA ILE A 110 19.85 -19.76 5.86
C ILE A 110 18.65 -20.67 5.60
N LEU A 111 17.71 -20.21 4.77
CA LEU A 111 16.56 -21.01 4.34
C LEU A 111 16.98 -22.27 3.60
N ARG A 112 17.88 -22.14 2.62
CA ARG A 112 18.37 -23.27 1.81
C ARG A 112 19.08 -24.32 2.65
N ARG A 113 19.85 -23.91 3.65
CA ARG A 113 20.56 -24.82 4.56
C ARG A 113 19.68 -25.42 5.66
N GLN A 114 18.43 -24.95 5.79
CA GLN A 114 17.49 -25.36 6.82
C GLN A 114 18.04 -25.18 8.25
N ASP A 115 18.78 -24.10 8.48
CA ASP A 115 19.29 -23.79 9.81
C ASP A 115 18.13 -23.53 10.78
N LYS A 116 17.99 -24.41 11.78
CA LYS A 116 16.82 -24.38 12.68
C LYS A 116 16.93 -23.28 13.73
N TYR A 117 16.09 -22.26 13.62
CA TYR A 117 15.81 -21.27 14.67
C TYR A 117 14.33 -21.40 15.07
N ASP A 118 14.00 -21.22 16.34
CA ASP A 118 12.61 -21.28 16.80
C ASP A 118 11.78 -20.05 16.38
N VAL A 119 12.45 -18.94 16.07
CA VAL A 119 11.84 -17.69 15.61
C VAL A 119 12.73 -17.07 14.54
N VAL A 120 12.20 -16.85 13.34
CA VAL A 120 12.87 -16.03 12.32
C VAL A 120 11.95 -14.91 11.88
N ALA A 121 12.42 -13.67 11.97
CA ALA A 121 11.65 -12.50 11.57
C ALA A 121 12.49 -11.57 10.69
N TRP A 122 11.90 -11.15 9.57
CA TRP A 122 12.38 -10.04 8.76
C TRP A 122 11.51 -8.82 9.04
N ILE A 123 12.12 -7.72 9.44
CA ILE A 123 11.44 -6.52 9.88
C ILE A 123 12.10 -5.34 9.17
N VAL A 124 11.33 -4.63 8.34
CA VAL A 124 11.76 -3.37 7.74
C VAL A 124 11.48 -2.25 8.74
N VAL A 125 12.51 -1.49 9.10
CA VAL A 125 12.45 -0.40 10.07
C VAL A 125 12.28 0.90 9.30
N SER A 126 11.04 1.39 9.23
CA SER A 126 10.72 2.67 8.57
C SER A 126 11.22 3.87 9.39
N ARG A 127 11.30 5.04 8.74
CA ARG A 127 11.56 6.33 9.40
C ARG A 127 10.27 7.17 9.47
N PRO A 128 9.84 7.65 10.65
CA PRO A 128 10.44 7.41 11.98
C PRO A 128 10.26 5.97 12.47
N THR A 129 11.15 5.52 13.35
CA THR A 129 11.14 4.17 13.92
C THR A 129 9.82 3.91 14.66
N ASP A 130 9.12 2.82 14.34
CA ASP A 130 7.88 2.39 15.01
C ASP A 130 8.11 1.09 15.83
N PRO A 131 8.32 1.19 17.16
CA PRO A 131 8.47 0.02 18.03
C PRO A 131 7.31 -0.96 17.96
N THR A 132 6.08 -0.46 17.72
CA THR A 132 4.88 -1.30 17.63
C THR A 132 4.88 -2.13 16.35
N LYS A 133 5.35 -1.60 15.21
CA LYS A 133 5.54 -2.39 13.97
C LYS A 133 6.51 -3.55 14.22
N ILE A 134 7.63 -3.29 14.92
CA ILE A 134 8.63 -4.30 15.25
C ILE A 134 8.04 -5.35 16.20
N GLN A 135 7.39 -4.93 17.29
CA GLN A 135 6.73 -5.83 18.24
C GLN A 135 5.65 -6.67 17.56
N LYS A 136 4.84 -6.08 16.68
CA LYS A 136 3.78 -6.78 15.94
C LYS A 136 4.36 -7.85 15.03
N ALA A 137 5.41 -7.54 14.28
CA ALA A 137 6.08 -8.50 13.42
C ALA A 137 6.65 -9.69 14.23
N ILE A 138 7.24 -9.43 15.41
CA ILE A 138 7.71 -10.48 16.31
C ILE A 138 6.54 -11.27 16.89
N TRP A 139 5.48 -10.60 17.33
CA TRP A 139 4.27 -11.21 17.91
C TRP A 139 3.63 -12.22 16.96
N GLU A 140 3.51 -11.86 15.68
CA GLU A 140 3.00 -12.74 14.63
C GLU A 140 3.90 -13.96 14.43
N LYS A 141 5.22 -13.79 14.44
CA LYS A 141 6.20 -14.90 14.37
C LYS A 141 6.21 -15.79 15.61
N LEU A 142 5.69 -15.30 16.73
CA LEU A 142 5.50 -16.09 17.94
C LEU A 142 4.16 -16.88 17.93
N ASN A 143 3.36 -16.79 16.87
CA ASN A 143 2.01 -17.40 16.75
C ASN A 143 1.08 -17.00 17.91
N LEU A 144 1.21 -15.76 18.40
CA LEU A 144 0.34 -15.20 19.42
C LEU A 144 -0.92 -14.58 18.78
N ASP A 145 -2.03 -14.57 19.52
CA ASP A 145 -3.31 -14.04 19.02
C ASP A 145 -3.19 -12.54 18.68
N ARG A 146 -3.57 -12.17 17.44
CA ARG A 146 -3.61 -10.77 17.00
C ARG A 146 -4.60 -9.94 17.82
N SER A 147 -5.73 -10.53 18.23
CA SER A 147 -6.74 -9.80 19.01
C SER A 147 -6.25 -9.42 20.41
N GLU A 148 -5.29 -10.19 20.94
CA GLU A 148 -4.63 -9.90 22.20
C GLU A 148 -3.65 -8.73 22.04
N PHE A 149 -2.88 -8.69 20.95
CA PHE A 149 -1.92 -7.60 20.69
C PHE A 149 -2.59 -6.22 20.84
N ASP A 150 -3.72 -6.01 20.16
CA ASP A 150 -4.42 -4.73 20.12
C ASP A 150 -4.98 -4.29 21.49
N ARG A 151 -5.29 -5.25 22.38
CA ARG A 151 -5.84 -4.99 23.73
C ARG A 151 -4.78 -4.82 24.80
N THR A 152 -3.53 -5.20 24.55
CA THR A 152 -2.47 -5.17 25.56
C THR A 152 -1.67 -3.86 25.51
N SER A 153 -1.24 -3.35 26.67
CA SER A 153 -0.35 -2.18 26.73
C SER A 153 1.02 -2.50 26.15
N GLU A 154 1.77 -1.48 25.72
CA GLU A 154 3.13 -1.66 25.18
C GLU A 154 4.05 -2.37 26.19
N SER A 155 4.00 -1.99 27.47
CA SER A 155 4.79 -2.63 28.54
C SER A 155 4.46 -4.12 28.72
N ASP A 156 3.19 -4.49 28.63
CA ASP A 156 2.77 -5.88 28.74
C ASP A 156 3.19 -6.69 27.51
N ARG A 157 3.11 -6.10 26.30
CA ARG A 157 3.63 -6.70 25.06
C ARG A 157 5.12 -6.98 25.21
N THR A 158 5.89 -6.00 25.67
CA THR A 158 7.33 -6.13 25.96
C THR A 158 7.61 -7.29 26.90
N GLY A 159 6.92 -7.35 28.04
CA GLY A 159 7.11 -8.41 29.04
C GLY A 159 6.78 -9.80 28.49
N LYS A 160 5.70 -9.91 27.70
CA LYS A 160 5.27 -11.18 27.09
C LYS A 160 6.26 -11.65 26.03
N ILE A 161 6.63 -10.79 25.08
CA ILE A 161 7.65 -11.08 24.05
C ILE A 161 8.95 -11.54 24.72
N TYR A 162 9.41 -10.80 25.74
CA TYR A 162 10.63 -11.12 26.47
C TYR A 162 10.59 -12.49 27.14
N SER A 163 9.49 -12.82 27.81
CA SER A 163 9.34 -14.09 28.53
C SER A 163 9.43 -15.32 27.61
N ILE A 164 8.98 -15.18 26.36
CA ILE A 164 8.98 -16.23 25.34
C ILE A 164 10.34 -16.27 24.63
N MET A 165 10.82 -15.11 24.13
CA MET A 165 12.08 -15.00 23.37
C MET A 165 13.29 -15.43 24.21
N LYS A 166 13.26 -15.23 25.54
CA LYS A 166 14.33 -15.71 26.44
C LYS A 166 14.44 -17.24 26.47
N ARG A 167 13.40 -17.98 26.07
CA ARG A 167 13.34 -19.45 26.08
C ARG A 167 13.52 -20.08 24.70
N LYS A 168 13.66 -19.27 23.66
CA LYS A 168 13.74 -19.69 22.26
C LYS A 168 15.04 -19.19 21.62
N SER A 169 15.51 -19.92 20.62
CA SER A 169 16.51 -19.44 19.68
C SER A 169 15.85 -18.54 18.63
N PHE A 170 16.45 -17.39 18.33
CA PHE A 170 15.86 -16.46 17.36
C PHE A 170 16.89 -15.89 16.39
N LEU A 171 16.43 -15.56 15.18
CA LEU A 171 17.17 -14.82 14.19
C LEU A 171 16.32 -13.64 13.70
N LEU A 172 16.77 -12.42 13.97
CA LEU A 172 16.09 -11.21 13.55
C LEU A 172 16.88 -10.49 12.48
N PHE A 173 16.24 -10.24 11.33
CA PHE A 173 16.74 -9.37 10.27
C PHE A 173 16.05 -8.02 10.41
N LEU A 174 16.77 -7.00 10.86
CA LEU A 174 16.26 -5.63 11.00
C LEU A 174 16.81 -4.78 9.86
N ASP A 175 16.00 -4.58 8.83
CA ASP A 175 16.42 -3.85 7.63
C ASP A 175 16.18 -2.34 7.78
N ASP A 176 17.17 -1.55 7.40
CA ASP A 176 17.19 -0.08 7.34
C ASP A 176 17.01 0.66 8.68
N ILE A 177 17.84 0.35 9.68
CA ILE A 177 17.84 1.08 10.96
C ILE A 177 18.44 2.49 10.80
N TRP A 178 17.68 3.50 11.21
CA TRP A 178 18.09 4.92 11.15
C TRP A 178 18.67 5.48 12.45
N GLU A 179 18.23 4.97 13.60
CA GLU A 179 18.63 5.44 14.92
C GLU A 179 18.70 4.27 15.92
N LYS A 180 19.26 4.51 17.11
CA LYS A 180 19.35 3.49 18.15
C LYS A 180 17.96 2.96 18.53
N ILE A 181 17.79 1.65 18.43
CA ILE A 181 16.60 0.93 18.90
C ILE A 181 16.91 0.26 20.25
N ASP A 182 16.08 0.51 21.25
CA ASP A 182 16.16 -0.22 22.51
C ASP A 182 15.48 -1.59 22.39
N LEU A 183 16.30 -2.60 22.07
CA LEU A 183 15.86 -3.99 21.92
C LEU A 183 15.18 -4.54 23.18
N LEU A 184 15.58 -4.09 24.39
CA LEU A 184 14.96 -4.55 25.63
C LEU A 184 13.54 -4.01 25.77
N ASN A 185 13.30 -2.75 25.38
CA ASN A 185 11.95 -2.18 25.36
C ASN A 185 11.05 -2.85 24.33
N LEU A 186 11.61 -3.48 23.29
CA LEU A 186 10.88 -4.32 22.35
C LEU A 186 10.60 -5.75 22.86
N GLY A 187 11.15 -6.11 24.01
CA GLY A 187 11.06 -7.45 24.57
C GLY A 187 12.08 -8.42 23.96
N ILE A 188 13.07 -7.93 23.23
CA ILE A 188 14.13 -8.77 22.63
C ILE A 188 15.26 -8.88 23.64
N PRO A 189 15.52 -10.08 24.20
CA PRO A 189 16.56 -10.24 25.18
C PRO A 189 17.95 -10.16 24.53
N TYR A 190 18.94 -9.68 25.30
CA TYR A 190 20.34 -9.77 24.88
C TYR A 190 20.82 -11.23 24.75
N ARG A 191 20.18 -12.16 25.48
CA ARG A 191 20.43 -13.60 25.43
C ARG A 191 19.11 -14.39 25.39
N GLY A 192 18.91 -15.21 24.37
CA GLY A 192 17.89 -16.26 24.34
C GLY A 192 18.28 -17.50 25.16
N HIS A 193 17.52 -18.59 24.98
CA HIS A 193 17.97 -19.92 25.41
C HIS A 193 18.94 -20.40 24.34
N GLU A 194 20.16 -20.78 24.74
CA GLU A 194 21.28 -21.16 23.85
C GLU A 194 22.09 -20.00 23.25
N TRP A 195 23.30 -20.33 22.79
CA TRP A 195 24.26 -19.42 22.17
C TRP A 195 23.93 -19.07 20.72
N LYS A 196 22.85 -19.65 20.17
CA LYS A 196 22.51 -19.57 18.75
C LYS A 196 21.81 -18.27 18.31
N SER A 197 21.22 -17.50 19.23
CA SER A 197 20.37 -16.35 18.85
C SER A 197 21.14 -15.18 18.25
N LYS A 198 20.66 -14.63 17.12
CA LYS A 198 21.35 -13.59 16.34
C LYS A 198 20.42 -12.45 15.89
N ILE A 199 21.01 -11.27 15.74
CA ILE A 199 20.38 -10.08 15.15
C ILE A 199 21.33 -9.56 14.08
N ILE A 200 20.83 -9.49 12.85
CA ILE A 200 21.54 -8.93 11.71
C ILE A 200 20.76 -7.72 11.27
N PHE A 201 21.42 -6.58 11.13
CA PHE A 201 20.74 -5.36 10.74
C PHE A 201 21.51 -4.56 9.71
N THR A 202 20.79 -3.80 8.90
CA THR A 202 21.38 -2.86 7.94
C THR A 202 21.16 -1.43 8.42
N THR A 203 22.09 -0.53 8.11
CA THR A 203 21.96 0.90 8.43
C THR A 203 22.78 1.75 7.47
N ARG A 204 22.46 3.05 7.36
CA ARG A 204 23.29 4.02 6.64
C ARG A 204 24.46 4.55 7.47
N SER A 205 24.46 4.32 8.79
CA SER A 205 25.38 4.96 9.74
C SER A 205 26.22 3.96 10.53
N GLU A 206 27.54 4.10 10.46
CA GLU A 206 28.47 3.34 11.33
C GLU A 206 28.23 3.64 12.81
N GLU A 207 27.87 4.88 13.15
CA GLU A 207 27.56 5.28 14.52
C GLU A 207 26.38 4.47 15.08
N VAL A 208 25.35 4.25 14.27
CA VAL A 208 24.19 3.42 14.65
C VAL A 208 24.63 1.98 14.92
N CYS A 209 25.60 1.43 14.19
CA CYS A 209 26.16 0.11 14.53
C CYS A 209 26.78 0.08 15.94
N GLY A 210 27.51 1.14 16.31
CA GLY A 210 28.07 1.29 17.66
C GLY A 210 26.99 1.46 18.73
N GLN A 211 25.97 2.28 18.47
CA GLN A 211 24.84 2.50 19.39
C GLN A 211 23.99 1.24 19.61
N MET A 212 23.82 0.43 18.57
CA MET A 212 23.19 -0.90 18.60
C MET A 212 24.12 -1.99 19.17
N GLN A 213 25.37 -1.63 19.51
CA GLN A 213 26.38 -2.52 20.09
C GLN A 213 26.63 -3.76 19.23
N ALA A 214 26.78 -3.57 17.91
CA ALA A 214 27.20 -4.62 17.01
C ALA A 214 28.60 -5.14 17.38
N GLU A 215 28.75 -6.47 17.41
CA GLU A 215 30.01 -7.14 17.74
C GLU A 215 30.90 -7.32 16.50
N ARG A 216 30.26 -7.39 15.33
CA ARG A 216 30.89 -7.36 14.01
C ARG A 216 30.16 -6.36 13.14
N THR A 217 30.92 -5.61 12.36
CA THR A 217 30.35 -4.65 11.41
C THR A 217 31.00 -4.82 10.06
N LYS A 218 30.19 -4.74 9.00
CA LYS A 218 30.66 -4.76 7.62
C LYS A 218 30.24 -3.49 6.91
N LYS A 219 31.21 -2.72 6.45
CA LYS A 219 30.99 -1.64 5.50
C LYS A 219 30.80 -2.23 4.11
N ILE A 220 29.73 -1.83 3.44
CA ILE A 220 29.50 -2.11 2.02
C ILE A 220 29.91 -0.87 1.22
N ASP A 221 30.95 -1.05 0.42
CA ASP A 221 31.46 -0.04 -0.49
C ASP A 221 30.78 -0.17 -1.87
N CYS A 222 30.96 0.83 -2.73
CA CYS A 222 30.49 0.78 -4.11
C CYS A 222 31.18 -0.34 -4.90
N LEU A 223 30.60 -0.72 -6.04
CA LEU A 223 31.07 -1.87 -6.79
C LEU A 223 32.47 -1.64 -7.35
N PRO A 224 33.31 -2.70 -7.40
CA PRO A 224 34.51 -2.70 -8.21
C PRO A 224 34.20 -2.32 -9.68
N PRO A 225 35.09 -1.60 -10.39
CA PRO A 225 34.79 -1.09 -11.74
C PRO A 225 34.34 -2.16 -12.75
N ASP A 226 34.91 -3.36 -12.68
CA ASP A 226 34.56 -4.52 -13.51
C ASP A 226 33.15 -5.03 -13.20
N LYS A 227 32.82 -5.17 -11.91
CA LYS A 227 31.48 -5.58 -11.44
C LYS A 227 30.42 -4.52 -11.65
N ALA A 228 30.79 -3.25 -11.57
CA ALA A 228 29.92 -2.13 -11.88
C ALA A 228 29.55 -2.10 -13.36
N LEU A 229 30.51 -2.35 -14.26
CA LEU A 229 30.27 -2.42 -15.70
C LEU A 229 29.44 -3.65 -16.07
N GLU A 230 29.67 -4.79 -15.40
CA GLU A 230 28.87 -6.02 -15.54
C GLU A 230 27.40 -5.75 -15.21
N LEU A 231 27.11 -5.19 -14.03
CA LEU A 231 25.75 -4.84 -13.61
C LEU A 231 25.10 -3.81 -14.56
N PHE A 232 25.85 -2.79 -14.99
CA PHE A 232 25.33 -1.77 -15.89
C PHE A 232 24.97 -2.35 -17.26
N ARG A 233 25.82 -3.21 -17.81
CA ARG A 233 25.56 -3.92 -19.06
C ARG A 233 24.31 -4.79 -18.99
N GLU A 234 24.13 -5.50 -17.88
CA GLU A 234 22.93 -6.32 -17.64
C GLU A 234 21.66 -5.46 -17.76
N LYS A 235 21.63 -4.29 -17.11
CA LYS A 235 20.46 -3.41 -17.13
C LYS A 235 20.25 -2.65 -18.44
N VAL A 236 21.31 -2.38 -19.20
CA VAL A 236 21.21 -1.83 -20.57
C VAL A 236 20.69 -2.87 -21.57
N GLY A 237 21.01 -4.16 -21.35
CA GLY A 237 20.64 -5.26 -22.23
C GLY A 237 21.57 -5.42 -23.43
N GLU A 238 21.79 -6.67 -23.83
CA GLU A 238 22.73 -7.04 -24.91
C GLU A 238 22.39 -6.43 -26.26
N GLU A 239 21.10 -6.28 -26.57
CA GLU A 239 20.65 -5.71 -27.84
C GLU A 239 21.14 -4.27 -28.02
N THR A 240 21.03 -3.43 -26.99
CA THR A 240 21.51 -2.05 -27.04
C THR A 240 23.02 -1.99 -26.86
N TRP A 241 23.60 -2.84 -26.01
CA TRP A 241 25.05 -2.91 -25.78
C TRP A 241 25.84 -3.16 -27.07
N THR A 242 25.31 -4.03 -27.94
CA THR A 242 25.95 -4.42 -29.20
C THR A 242 25.51 -3.60 -30.41
N ALA A 243 24.57 -2.65 -30.24
CA ALA A 243 24.02 -1.86 -31.34
C ALA A 243 25.06 -0.95 -32.03
N HIS A 244 26.09 -0.50 -31.31
CA HIS A 244 27.15 0.32 -31.86
C HIS A 244 28.49 0.11 -31.13
N VAL A 245 29.61 0.13 -31.87
CA VAL A 245 30.96 -0.15 -31.34
C VAL A 245 31.43 0.82 -30.25
N GLU A 246 30.88 2.04 -30.24
CA GLU A 246 31.21 3.06 -29.23
C GLU A 246 30.44 2.90 -27.91
N ILE A 247 29.29 2.21 -27.90
CA ILE A 247 28.43 2.10 -26.71
C ILE A 247 29.18 1.54 -25.50
N PRO A 248 29.95 0.43 -25.60
CA PRO A 248 30.70 -0.08 -24.47
C PRO A 248 31.69 0.95 -23.87
N ARG A 249 32.34 1.75 -24.72
CA ARG A 249 33.28 2.81 -24.27
C ARG A 249 32.56 3.97 -23.59
N LEU A 250 31.39 4.35 -24.09
CA LEU A 250 30.55 5.39 -23.48
C LEU A 250 29.91 4.89 -22.17
N ALA A 251 29.57 3.61 -22.09
CA ALA A 251 29.10 2.97 -20.86
C ALA A 251 30.14 3.03 -19.75
N GLU A 252 31.42 2.76 -20.03
CA GLU A 252 32.49 2.93 -19.05
C GLU A 252 32.58 4.36 -18.50
N CYS A 253 32.25 5.38 -19.31
CA CYS A 253 32.19 6.77 -18.87
C CYS A 253 30.99 6.99 -17.94
N LEU A 254 29.79 6.55 -18.32
CA LEU A 254 28.59 6.68 -17.48
C LEU A 254 28.72 5.94 -16.15
N VAL A 255 29.31 4.74 -16.14
CA VAL A 255 29.55 3.96 -14.91
C VAL A 255 30.41 4.75 -13.91
N LYS A 256 31.40 5.52 -14.41
CA LYS A 256 32.22 6.41 -13.60
C LYS A 256 31.41 7.58 -13.04
N GLU A 257 30.56 8.20 -13.86
CA GLU A 257 29.67 9.28 -13.43
C GLU A 257 28.67 8.79 -12.36
N CYS A 258 28.23 7.53 -12.44
CA CYS A 258 27.41 6.88 -11.41
C CYS A 258 28.16 6.55 -10.11
N ALA A 259 29.45 6.90 -10.02
CA ALA A 259 30.33 6.60 -8.89
C ALA A 259 30.31 5.12 -8.46
N TYR A 260 30.05 4.21 -9.42
CA TYR A 260 29.94 2.77 -9.20
C TYR A 260 28.88 2.33 -8.18
N LEU A 261 27.88 3.18 -7.90
CA LEU A 261 26.81 2.88 -6.95
C LEU A 261 25.74 1.98 -7.61
N PRO A 262 25.46 0.78 -7.08
CA PRO A 262 24.50 -0.17 -7.66
C PRO A 262 23.16 0.44 -8.08
N LEU A 263 22.48 1.17 -7.18
CA LEU A 263 21.19 1.77 -7.50
C LEU A 263 21.29 2.77 -8.66
N ALA A 264 22.31 3.62 -8.69
CA ALA A 264 22.51 4.56 -9.79
C ALA A 264 22.84 3.83 -11.11
N LEU A 265 23.64 2.77 -11.05
CA LEU A 265 23.95 1.95 -12.21
C LEU A 265 22.70 1.27 -12.77
N ILE A 266 21.84 0.72 -11.91
CA ILE A 266 20.58 0.08 -12.31
C ILE A 266 19.64 1.10 -12.94
N THR A 267 19.37 2.21 -12.25
CA THR A 267 18.42 3.24 -12.68
C THR A 267 18.88 3.96 -13.95
N VAL A 268 20.17 4.31 -14.07
CA VAL A 268 20.71 4.92 -15.30
C VAL A 268 20.83 3.89 -16.43
N GLY A 269 21.25 2.66 -16.13
CA GLY A 269 21.34 1.57 -17.11
C GLY A 269 19.98 1.27 -17.75
N ALA A 270 18.93 1.17 -16.94
CA ALA A 270 17.56 0.99 -17.41
C ALA A 270 17.10 2.16 -18.31
N ALA A 271 17.39 3.42 -17.93
CA ALA A 271 17.08 4.58 -18.76
C ALA A 271 17.84 4.61 -20.11
N MET A 272 18.97 3.91 -20.20
CA MET A 272 19.77 3.76 -21.41
C MET A 272 19.38 2.52 -22.24
N ALA A 273 18.58 1.60 -21.71
CA ALA A 273 18.34 0.27 -22.28
C ALA A 273 17.71 0.29 -23.70
N SER A 274 16.98 1.34 -24.07
CA SER A 274 16.37 1.49 -25.41
C SER A 274 17.17 2.40 -26.35
N ARG A 275 18.32 2.95 -25.91
CA ARG A 275 19.06 3.99 -26.63
C ARG A 275 20.20 3.39 -27.45
N LYS A 276 19.88 2.95 -28.66
CA LYS A 276 20.86 2.33 -29.60
C LYS A 276 21.81 3.31 -30.30
N ASP A 277 21.55 4.61 -30.20
CA ASP A 277 22.31 5.68 -30.87
C ASP A 277 23.40 6.25 -29.93
N PRO A 278 24.71 6.17 -30.29
CA PRO A 278 25.81 6.67 -29.46
C PRO A 278 25.73 8.18 -29.15
N ASP A 279 25.08 8.99 -29.97
CA ASP A 279 24.92 10.42 -29.67
C ASP A 279 24.02 10.65 -28.44
N LYS A 280 23.04 9.77 -28.21
CA LYS A 280 22.21 9.82 -26.99
C LYS A 280 23.02 9.51 -25.73
N TRP A 281 24.06 8.68 -25.85
CA TRP A 281 24.98 8.36 -24.76
C TRP A 281 25.93 9.52 -24.47
N ARG A 282 26.49 10.16 -25.52
CA ARG A 282 27.31 11.37 -25.37
C ARG A 282 26.55 12.49 -24.64
N ARG A 283 25.29 12.75 -25.05
CA ARG A 283 24.44 13.74 -24.37
C ARG A 283 24.17 13.40 -22.91
N ALA A 284 24.00 12.12 -22.58
CA ALA A 284 23.83 11.67 -21.20
C ALA A 284 25.09 11.95 -20.35
N ILE A 285 26.27 11.68 -20.89
CA ILE A 285 27.55 11.98 -20.25
C ILE A 285 27.71 13.50 -20.06
N GLU A 286 27.50 14.28 -21.11
CA GLU A 286 27.56 15.74 -21.05
C GLU A 286 26.59 16.31 -20.00
N TYR A 287 25.38 15.76 -19.92
CA TYR A 287 24.38 16.16 -18.92
C TYR A 287 24.88 15.93 -17.49
N LEU A 288 25.47 14.77 -17.20
CA LEU A 288 26.01 14.45 -15.88
C LEU A 288 27.26 15.28 -15.55
N GLN A 289 28.11 15.57 -16.54
CA GLN A 289 29.37 16.32 -16.37
C GLN A 289 29.18 17.83 -16.22
N ASN A 290 28.15 18.41 -16.88
CA ASN A 290 27.94 19.87 -16.91
C ASN A 290 27.19 20.42 -15.69
N ARG A 291 26.91 19.59 -14.67
CA ARG A 291 26.27 20.06 -13.42
C ARG A 291 27.26 20.85 -12.56
N PRO A 292 26.84 21.96 -11.94
CA PRO A 292 27.73 22.80 -11.15
C PRO A 292 28.37 21.98 -10.02
N SER A 293 29.69 22.02 -9.94
CA SER A 293 30.54 21.31 -8.96
C SER A 293 30.35 21.75 -7.50
N GLY A 294 29.28 22.50 -7.20
CA GLY A 294 28.96 23.09 -5.90
C GLY A 294 28.26 22.14 -4.91
N PHE A 295 28.03 20.87 -5.27
CA PHE A 295 27.46 19.87 -4.37
C PHE A 295 28.42 19.58 -3.22
N ALA A 296 28.13 20.16 -2.06
CA ALA A 296 28.97 20.08 -0.87
C ALA A 296 28.91 18.71 -0.20
N ARG A 297 27.96 17.83 -0.58
CA ARG A 297 27.71 16.53 0.06
C ARG A 297 27.56 15.39 -0.95
N MET A 298 28.10 14.23 -0.59
CA MET A 298 28.01 12.98 -1.37
C MET A 298 26.56 12.56 -1.68
N ALA A 299 25.63 12.84 -0.76
CA ALA A 299 24.20 12.54 -0.94
C ALA A 299 23.60 13.29 -2.15
N GLU A 300 23.87 14.59 -2.29
CA GLU A 300 23.36 15.40 -3.40
C GLU A 300 23.94 14.95 -4.75
N ARG A 301 25.19 14.47 -4.77
CA ARG A 301 25.79 13.87 -5.98
C ARG A 301 25.01 12.65 -6.44
N VAL A 302 24.62 11.76 -5.53
CA VAL A 302 23.84 10.56 -5.91
C VAL A 302 22.44 10.93 -6.42
N LEU A 303 21.75 11.87 -5.76
CA LEU A 303 20.46 12.36 -6.27
C LEU A 303 20.60 12.99 -7.67
N SER A 304 21.69 13.73 -7.89
CA SER A 304 21.97 14.39 -9.16
C SER A 304 22.19 13.40 -10.33
N VAL A 305 22.74 12.22 -10.05
CA VAL A 305 22.89 11.14 -11.04
C VAL A 305 21.54 10.49 -11.33
N LEU A 306 20.76 10.19 -10.28
CA LEU A 306 19.45 9.57 -10.44
C LEU A 306 18.45 10.48 -11.19
N GLU A 307 18.61 11.81 -11.08
CA GLU A 307 17.77 12.78 -11.80
C GLU A 307 17.81 12.58 -13.32
N PHE A 308 18.90 11.99 -13.86
CA PHE A 308 18.94 11.62 -15.26
C PHE A 308 17.79 10.69 -15.67
N SER A 309 17.46 9.70 -14.84
CA SER A 309 16.36 8.77 -15.14
C SER A 309 14.99 9.43 -15.04
N TYR A 310 14.85 10.45 -14.19
CA TYR A 310 13.66 11.31 -14.17
C TYR A 310 13.55 12.17 -15.45
N GLU A 311 14.65 12.79 -15.89
CA GLU A 311 14.66 13.57 -17.13
C GLU A 311 14.49 12.72 -18.39
N ALA A 312 14.83 11.43 -18.31
CA ALA A 312 14.61 10.45 -19.36
C ALA A 312 13.13 10.05 -19.52
N LEU A 313 12.25 10.41 -18.57
CA LEU A 313 10.81 10.14 -18.69
C LEU A 313 10.23 10.85 -19.92
N PRO A 314 9.35 10.17 -20.68
CA PRO A 314 8.95 10.58 -22.02
C PRO A 314 8.13 11.88 -22.07
N ASN A 315 7.41 12.22 -21.00
CA ASN A 315 6.53 13.38 -20.99
C ASN A 315 6.32 13.94 -19.57
N GLU A 316 5.75 15.14 -19.51
CA GLU A 316 5.46 15.85 -18.27
C GLU A 316 4.38 15.17 -17.41
N THR A 317 3.46 14.42 -18.01
CA THR A 317 2.44 13.65 -17.28
C THR A 317 3.09 12.60 -16.39
N GLN A 318 3.99 11.78 -16.96
CA GLN A 318 4.73 10.77 -16.22
C GLN A 318 5.64 11.37 -15.15
N LYS A 319 6.31 12.49 -15.46
CA LYS A 319 7.11 13.22 -14.49
C LYS A 319 6.28 13.67 -13.27
N LYS A 320 5.09 14.25 -13.50
CA LYS A 320 4.17 14.65 -12.42
C LYS A 320 3.69 13.45 -11.60
N CYS A 321 3.28 12.37 -12.26
CA CYS A 321 2.87 11.12 -11.62
C CYS A 321 3.98 10.55 -10.71
N PHE A 322 5.21 10.49 -11.23
CA PHE A 322 6.40 10.06 -10.48
C PHE A 322 6.67 10.94 -9.25
N LEU A 323 6.70 12.26 -9.42
CA LEU A 323 6.94 13.18 -8.30
C LEU A 323 5.84 13.06 -7.24
N TYR A 324 4.60 12.83 -7.65
CA TYR A 324 3.48 12.66 -6.73
C TYR A 324 3.61 11.40 -5.86
N CYS A 325 4.24 10.32 -6.33
CA CYS A 325 4.54 9.18 -5.45
C CYS A 325 5.37 9.58 -4.22
N SER A 326 6.20 10.63 -4.30
CA SER A 326 6.99 11.09 -3.14
C SER A 326 6.17 11.72 -2.01
N THR A 327 4.86 11.99 -2.23
CA THR A 327 3.97 12.54 -1.21
C THR A 327 3.72 11.58 -0.06
N PHE A 328 3.87 10.28 -0.31
CA PHE A 328 3.64 9.21 0.64
C PHE A 328 4.89 8.94 1.50
N PRO A 329 4.77 8.26 2.65
CA PRO A 329 5.91 7.91 3.51
C PRO A 329 6.96 7.02 2.83
N GLU A 330 8.11 6.88 3.49
CA GLU A 330 9.13 5.90 3.10
C GLU A 330 8.56 4.47 3.23
N ASP A 331 8.91 3.59 2.28
CA ASP A 331 8.41 2.22 2.19
C ASP A 331 6.88 2.08 2.12
N PHE A 332 6.17 3.15 1.76
CA PHE A 332 4.74 3.06 1.50
C PHE A 332 4.47 2.13 0.32
N VAL A 333 3.68 1.09 0.56
CA VAL A 333 3.24 0.13 -0.46
C VAL A 333 1.96 0.67 -1.09
N TYR A 334 2.02 0.96 -2.39
CA TYR A 334 0.91 1.49 -3.15
C TYR A 334 -0.05 0.39 -3.58
N HIS A 335 -1.34 0.68 -3.47
CA HIS A 335 -2.38 0.03 -4.27
C HIS A 335 -2.52 0.79 -5.59
N MET A 336 -2.53 0.06 -6.70
CA MET A 336 -2.49 0.62 -8.05
C MET A 336 -3.68 1.55 -8.33
N ASP A 337 -4.91 1.06 -8.13
CA ASP A 337 -6.13 1.83 -8.40
C ASP A 337 -6.19 3.12 -7.57
N GLU A 338 -5.79 3.06 -6.30
CA GLU A 338 -5.80 4.21 -5.39
C GLU A 338 -4.86 5.33 -5.85
N LEU A 339 -3.63 4.99 -6.26
CA LEU A 339 -2.66 5.97 -6.73
C LEU A 339 -3.13 6.63 -8.04
N ILE A 340 -3.71 5.85 -8.95
CA ILE A 340 -4.23 6.34 -10.23
C ILE A 340 -5.40 7.29 -9.98
N ASP A 341 -6.33 6.94 -9.08
CA ASP A 341 -7.47 7.78 -8.74
C ASP A 341 -7.01 9.14 -8.17
N LEU A 342 -5.94 9.15 -7.37
CA LEU A 342 -5.32 10.40 -6.89
C LEU A 342 -4.68 11.22 -8.03
N TRP A 343 -3.98 10.59 -8.97
CA TRP A 343 -3.45 11.28 -10.15
C TRP A 343 -4.54 11.89 -11.03
N MET A 344 -5.66 11.20 -11.20
CA MET A 344 -6.84 11.72 -11.87
C MET A 344 -7.45 12.90 -11.10
N GLY A 345 -7.53 12.79 -9.76
CA GLY A 345 -7.97 13.86 -8.86
C GLY A 345 -7.13 15.13 -8.96
N GLU A 346 -5.80 15.00 -9.02
CA GLU A 346 -4.90 16.12 -9.28
C GLU A 346 -5.06 16.72 -10.69
N GLY A 347 -5.60 15.92 -11.62
CA GLY A 347 -5.77 16.25 -13.02
C GLY A 347 -4.51 16.02 -13.85
N PHE A 348 -3.62 15.12 -13.45
CA PHE A 348 -2.45 14.76 -14.25
C PHE A 348 -2.83 14.01 -15.52
N LEU A 349 -3.92 13.24 -15.46
CA LEU A 349 -4.43 12.43 -16.57
C LEU A 349 -5.59 13.13 -17.30
N SER A 350 -5.63 14.47 -17.30
CA SER A 350 -6.73 15.24 -17.88
C SER A 350 -6.78 15.24 -19.42
N GLU A 351 -5.79 14.63 -20.07
CA GLU A 351 -5.76 14.43 -21.52
C GLU A 351 -6.67 13.30 -21.98
N CYS A 352 -7.13 12.45 -21.06
CA CYS A 352 -8.06 11.35 -21.36
C CYS A 352 -9.51 11.82 -21.32
N ASP A 353 -10.30 11.37 -22.30
CA ASP A 353 -11.72 11.68 -22.39
C ASP A 353 -12.53 10.79 -21.43
N GLY A 354 -12.03 9.59 -21.10
CA GLY A 354 -12.67 8.51 -20.31
C GLY A 354 -12.00 8.20 -18.96
N SER A 355 -12.75 7.80 -17.91
CA SER A 355 -12.16 7.34 -16.64
C SER A 355 -11.44 6.02 -16.82
N HIS A 356 -11.99 5.11 -17.63
CA HIS A 356 -11.33 3.85 -17.99
C HIS A 356 -10.06 4.08 -18.84
N GLU A 357 -10.07 5.04 -19.75
CA GLU A 357 -8.89 5.42 -20.53
C GLU A 357 -7.79 5.99 -19.63
N ALA A 358 -8.16 6.92 -18.73
CA ALA A 358 -7.25 7.48 -17.74
C ALA A 358 -6.64 6.39 -16.84
N ARG A 359 -7.41 5.38 -16.43
CA ARG A 359 -6.87 4.26 -15.66
C ARG A 359 -5.90 3.40 -16.44
N ASN A 360 -6.22 3.07 -17.70
CA ASN A 360 -5.30 2.33 -18.56
C ASN A 360 -4.00 3.10 -18.79
N LEU A 361 -4.09 4.42 -18.98
CA LEU A 361 -2.90 5.28 -19.04
C LEU A 361 -2.12 5.23 -17.73
N GLY A 362 -2.79 5.35 -16.58
CA GLY A 362 -2.18 5.24 -15.26
C GLY A 362 -1.43 3.93 -15.04
N ILE A 363 -2.02 2.80 -15.44
CA ILE A 363 -1.39 1.47 -15.40
C ILE A 363 -0.11 1.47 -16.25
N ASN A 364 -0.20 1.93 -17.50
CA ASN A 364 0.97 2.01 -18.40
C ASN A 364 2.09 2.91 -17.84
N ILE A 365 1.73 4.00 -17.14
CA ILE A 365 2.71 4.87 -16.48
C ILE A 365 3.39 4.13 -15.33
N ILE A 366 2.65 3.41 -14.50
CA ILE A 366 3.22 2.63 -13.37
C ILE A 366 4.14 1.53 -13.90
N GLU A 367 3.68 0.74 -14.88
CA GLU A 367 4.48 -0.30 -15.53
C GLU A 367 5.77 0.29 -16.11
N HIS A 368 5.68 1.43 -16.80
CA HIS A 368 6.89 2.09 -17.32
C HIS A 368 7.84 2.56 -16.20
N LEU A 369 7.32 3.11 -15.11
CA LEU A 369 8.13 3.53 -13.96
C LEU A 369 8.83 2.34 -13.27
N ILE A 370 8.19 1.17 -13.27
CA ILE A 370 8.79 -0.09 -12.82
C ILE A 370 9.89 -0.52 -13.79
N ASP A 371 9.62 -0.51 -15.11
CA ASP A 371 10.58 -0.88 -16.16
C ASP A 371 11.85 -0.03 -16.11
N VAL A 372 11.73 1.28 -15.83
CA VAL A 372 12.88 2.19 -15.69
C VAL A 372 13.48 2.20 -14.29
N CYS A 373 13.05 1.30 -13.41
CA CYS A 373 13.56 1.13 -12.04
C CYS A 373 13.42 2.38 -11.16
N LEU A 374 12.38 3.18 -11.38
CA LEU A 374 11.98 4.30 -10.52
C LEU A 374 10.93 3.88 -9.48
N LEU A 375 10.19 2.80 -9.75
CA LEU A 375 9.37 2.06 -8.80
C LEU A 375 9.83 0.60 -8.75
N GLU A 376 9.55 -0.08 -7.64
CA GLU A 376 9.84 -1.50 -7.47
C GLU A 376 8.57 -2.28 -7.13
N GLU A 377 8.37 -3.41 -7.79
CA GLU A 377 7.24 -4.30 -7.51
C GLU A 377 7.43 -4.98 -6.14
N VAL A 378 6.33 -5.08 -5.37
CA VAL A 378 6.28 -5.75 -4.08
C VAL A 378 5.37 -6.97 -4.23
N ASP A 379 5.96 -8.15 -4.09
CA ASP A 379 5.20 -9.40 -4.07
C ASP A 379 4.35 -9.48 -2.79
N ASN A 380 3.04 -9.35 -2.97
CA ASN A 380 2.06 -9.50 -1.91
C ASN A 380 1.07 -10.63 -2.30
N SER A 381 1.58 -11.85 -2.23
CA SER A 381 0.90 -13.11 -2.60
C SER A 381 -0.44 -13.42 -1.91
N ILE A 382 -0.93 -12.55 -1.02
CA ILE A 382 -2.15 -12.78 -0.24
C ILE A 382 -3.42 -12.36 -1.01
N PHE A 383 -3.34 -11.39 -1.92
CA PHE A 383 -4.54 -10.82 -2.57
C PHE A 383 -4.52 -10.83 -4.11
N GLY A 384 -3.41 -11.23 -4.75
CA GLY A 384 -3.32 -11.25 -6.22
C GLY A 384 -3.30 -9.88 -6.89
N GLU A 385 -3.24 -8.79 -6.12
CA GLU A 385 -3.05 -7.43 -6.61
C GLU A 385 -1.55 -7.11 -6.76
N THR A 386 -1.19 -6.50 -7.90
CA THR A 386 0.15 -5.95 -8.11
C THR A 386 0.34 -4.72 -7.23
N THR A 387 1.17 -4.86 -6.20
CA THR A 387 1.58 -3.74 -5.34
C THR A 387 3.01 -3.33 -5.66
N PHE A 388 3.35 -2.08 -5.40
CA PHE A 388 4.68 -1.53 -5.67
C PHE A 388 5.07 -0.51 -4.62
N LYS A 389 6.34 -0.13 -4.57
CA LYS A 389 6.84 0.95 -3.71
C LYS A 389 7.92 1.78 -4.39
N MET A 390 8.24 2.92 -3.80
CA MET A 390 9.33 3.78 -4.24
C MET A 390 10.51 3.58 -3.29
N HIS A 391 11.67 3.25 -3.84
CA HIS A 391 12.89 3.10 -3.03
C HIS A 391 13.24 4.43 -2.34
N ASP A 392 13.69 4.37 -1.09
CA ASP A 392 13.95 5.54 -0.24
C ASP A 392 14.87 6.61 -0.89
N VAL A 393 15.98 6.24 -1.56
CA VAL A 393 16.86 7.17 -2.29
C VAL A 393 16.18 7.77 -3.52
N VAL A 394 15.32 7.02 -4.23
CA VAL A 394 14.55 7.54 -5.37
C VAL A 394 13.48 8.53 -4.88
N ARG A 395 12.88 8.25 -3.72
CA ARG A 395 11.98 9.17 -3.03
C ARG A 395 12.72 10.44 -2.57
N ASP A 396 13.92 10.30 -1.98
CA ASP A 396 14.78 11.42 -1.61
C ASP A 396 15.08 12.32 -2.83
N MET A 397 15.34 11.70 -3.99
CA MET A 397 15.53 12.42 -5.26
C MET A 397 14.25 13.16 -5.66
N ALA A 398 13.09 12.50 -5.66
CA ALA A 398 11.82 13.13 -6.02
C ALA A 398 11.48 14.31 -5.10
N LEU A 399 11.67 14.18 -3.78
CA LEU A 399 11.50 15.27 -2.81
C LEU A 399 12.48 16.42 -3.07
N TRP A 400 13.73 16.10 -3.42
CA TRP A 400 14.73 17.08 -3.79
C TRP A 400 14.36 17.85 -5.06
N LEU A 401 13.77 17.19 -6.07
CA LEU A 401 13.25 17.82 -7.27
C LEU A 401 12.04 18.73 -6.97
N VAL A 402 11.06 18.23 -6.21
CA VAL A 402 9.87 19.02 -5.83
C VAL A 402 10.28 20.29 -5.07
N SER A 403 11.27 20.17 -4.18
CA SER A 403 11.83 21.29 -3.40
C SER A 403 12.72 22.25 -4.20
N GLU A 404 12.72 22.18 -5.53
CA GLU A 404 13.57 23.00 -6.42
C GLU A 404 15.04 22.86 -6.02
N HIS A 405 15.51 21.60 -6.03
CA HIS A 405 16.87 21.21 -5.68
C HIS A 405 17.26 21.63 -4.26
N GLY A 406 16.28 21.60 -3.34
CA GLY A 406 16.44 21.96 -1.92
C GLY A 406 16.30 23.45 -1.60
N GLN A 407 15.99 24.30 -2.58
CA GLN A 407 15.81 25.75 -2.39
C GLN A 407 14.54 26.09 -1.61
N LYS A 408 13.48 25.29 -1.76
CA LYS A 408 12.19 25.49 -1.09
C LYS A 408 11.90 24.35 -0.11
N LYS A 409 11.83 24.68 1.17
CA LYS A 409 11.51 23.71 2.23
C LYS A 409 10.00 23.53 2.38
N ASN A 410 9.60 22.33 2.80
CA ASN A 410 8.24 21.99 3.23
C ASN A 410 7.14 22.13 2.17
N LYS A 411 7.45 21.97 0.88
CA LYS A 411 6.40 21.86 -0.16
C LYS A 411 5.56 20.60 0.01
N ILE A 412 6.19 19.49 0.32
CA ILE A 412 5.54 18.25 0.72
C ILE A 412 5.78 18.07 2.21
N VAL A 413 4.70 17.88 2.96
CA VAL A 413 4.74 17.49 4.36
C VAL A 413 4.11 16.11 4.48
N CYS A 414 4.92 15.14 4.88
CA CYS A 414 4.47 13.78 5.14
C CYS A 414 4.74 13.46 6.61
N LEU A 415 3.68 13.18 7.37
CA LEU A 415 3.80 12.63 8.72
C LEU A 415 3.15 11.25 8.78
N GLU A 416 3.99 10.25 9.05
CA GLU A 416 3.56 8.95 9.53
C GLU A 416 3.99 8.83 11.00
N LYS A 417 3.05 8.45 11.87
CA LYS A 417 3.24 7.99 13.27
C LYS A 417 4.27 8.72 14.16
N GLN A 418 3.75 9.33 15.23
CA GLN A 418 4.39 9.45 16.55
C GLN A 418 5.52 10.49 16.77
N ARG A 419 5.36 11.72 16.26
CA ARG A 419 5.56 12.85 17.21
C ARG A 419 4.22 13.13 17.87
N SER A 420 4.22 13.64 19.10
CA SER A 420 3.02 14.30 19.63
C SER A 420 2.70 15.43 18.65
N PHE A 421 1.79 15.16 17.71
CA PHE A 421 1.38 16.18 16.77
C PHE A 421 0.47 17.10 17.56
N GLU A 422 1.03 18.22 17.99
CA GLU A 422 0.18 19.30 18.45
C GLU A 422 -0.52 19.85 17.22
N PRO A 423 -1.85 19.99 17.24
CA PRO A 423 -2.56 20.59 16.12
C PRO A 423 -2.05 21.99 15.72
N LYS A 424 -1.35 22.69 16.62
CA LYS A 424 -0.64 23.96 16.33
C LYS A 424 0.52 23.79 15.34
N GLU A 425 1.09 22.60 15.19
CA GLU A 425 2.14 22.33 14.20
C GLU A 425 1.60 22.39 12.77
N PHE A 426 0.33 22.03 12.56
CA PHE A 426 -0.36 22.19 11.28
C PHE A 426 -0.23 23.62 10.73
N MET A 427 -0.26 24.60 11.64
CA MET A 427 -0.17 26.03 11.32
C MET A 427 1.19 26.44 10.75
N LYS A 428 2.23 25.63 10.90
CA LYS A 428 3.58 25.93 10.39
C LYS A 428 3.73 25.62 8.90
N TRP A 429 2.74 24.95 8.29
CA TRP A 429 2.83 24.42 6.94
C TRP A 429 2.01 25.19 5.91
N THR A 430 1.74 26.48 6.15
CA THR A 430 0.92 27.32 5.25
C THR A 430 1.46 27.40 3.81
N ASN A 431 2.76 27.13 3.62
CA ASN A 431 3.43 27.10 2.33
C ASN A 431 3.46 25.70 1.67
N ALA A 432 2.90 24.68 2.31
CA ALA A 432 2.86 23.33 1.75
C ALA A 432 1.90 23.29 0.55
N GLU A 433 2.30 22.54 -0.48
CA GLU A 433 1.49 22.21 -1.65
C GLU A 433 0.77 20.87 -1.43
N THR A 434 1.42 19.94 -0.71
CA THR A 434 0.84 18.65 -0.36
C THR A 434 1.08 18.32 1.11
N ILE A 435 0.03 17.86 1.79
CA ILE A 435 0.08 17.34 3.16
C ILE A 435 -0.47 15.91 3.17
N PHE A 436 0.34 14.96 3.64
CA PHE A 436 -0.05 13.59 3.96
C PHE A 436 0.06 13.36 5.47
N LEU A 437 -1.02 12.92 6.09
CA LEU A 437 -1.14 12.63 7.51
C LEU A 437 -1.79 11.27 7.71
N GLN A 438 -1.04 10.33 8.30
CA GLN A 438 -1.59 9.06 8.76
C GLN A 438 -1.07 8.74 10.17
N ILE A 439 -1.97 8.80 11.15
CA ILE A 439 -1.62 8.75 12.58
C ILE A 439 -2.47 7.68 13.27
N ARG A 440 -2.17 6.44 12.92
CA ARG A 440 -2.75 5.22 13.52
C ARG A 440 -2.64 5.23 15.04
N HIS A 441 -3.78 5.14 15.73
CA HIS A 441 -3.90 4.88 17.18
C HIS A 441 -3.32 5.95 18.13
N GLN A 442 -3.19 7.21 17.72
CA GLN A 442 -3.04 8.30 18.70
C GLN A 442 -4.30 9.15 18.76
N GLU A 443 -4.72 9.50 19.97
CA GLU A 443 -5.75 10.51 20.22
C GLU A 443 -5.25 11.87 19.72
N MET A 444 -5.41 12.13 18.43
CA MET A 444 -5.35 13.48 17.90
C MET A 444 -6.58 14.22 18.43
N GLU A 445 -6.38 15.17 19.34
CA GLU A 445 -7.41 16.17 19.62
C GLU A 445 -7.82 16.84 18.30
N ASN A 446 -9.12 17.17 18.18
CA ASN A 446 -9.63 17.92 17.03
C ASN A 446 -8.77 19.16 16.77
N PHE A 447 -8.73 19.64 15.52
CA PHE A 447 -8.02 20.89 15.24
C PHE A 447 -8.61 22.01 16.13
N PRO A 448 -7.80 22.61 17.03
CA PRO A 448 -8.29 23.45 18.12
C PRO A 448 -8.68 24.84 17.63
N VAL A 449 -8.19 25.25 16.45
CA VAL A 449 -8.42 26.57 15.85
C VAL A 449 -8.40 26.46 14.33
N THR A 450 -9.14 27.33 13.66
CA THR A 450 -9.10 27.54 12.20
C THR A 450 -7.69 27.90 11.73
N PRO A 451 -7.18 27.27 10.65
CA PRO A 451 -5.85 27.58 10.15
C PRO A 451 -5.70 29.00 9.59
N THR A 452 -4.49 29.56 9.68
CA THR A 452 -4.10 30.70 8.84
C THR A 452 -4.03 30.22 7.40
N ALA A 453 -4.56 31.00 6.47
CA ALA A 453 -4.77 30.61 5.08
C ALA A 453 -3.58 29.84 4.46
N PHE A 454 -3.85 28.67 3.90
CA PHE A 454 -2.95 27.90 3.06
C PHE A 454 -3.06 28.43 1.63
N SER A 455 -2.03 29.16 1.19
CA SER A 455 -2.04 29.83 -0.12
C SER A 455 -1.71 28.91 -1.28
N SER A 456 -1.16 27.72 -1.02
CA SER A 456 -0.59 26.84 -2.06
C SER A 456 -1.07 25.39 -1.97
N LEU A 457 -1.81 25.02 -0.92
CA LEU A 457 -2.18 23.63 -0.66
C LEU A 457 -3.19 23.12 -1.71
N SER A 458 -2.77 22.14 -2.50
CA SER A 458 -3.59 21.44 -3.50
C SER A 458 -4.04 20.06 -3.02
N THR A 459 -3.26 19.42 -2.16
CA THR A 459 -3.49 18.03 -1.73
C THR A 459 -3.50 17.94 -0.21
N LEU A 460 -4.58 17.40 0.37
CA LEU A 460 -4.67 17.05 1.78
C LEU A 460 -5.17 15.61 1.91
N ILE A 461 -4.26 14.71 2.24
CA ILE A 461 -4.56 13.32 2.59
C ILE A 461 -4.43 13.18 4.09
N LYS A 462 -5.54 12.95 4.78
CA LYS A 462 -5.60 12.74 6.23
C LYS A 462 -6.39 11.48 6.51
N ARG A 463 -5.70 10.36 6.68
CA ARG A 463 -6.32 9.04 6.86
C ARG A 463 -6.03 8.45 8.22
N ASP A 464 -6.93 7.58 8.67
CA ASP A 464 -6.71 6.73 9.84
C ASP A 464 -6.21 7.54 11.05
N THR A 465 -6.94 8.63 11.34
CA THR A 465 -6.71 9.52 12.48
C THR A 465 -7.92 9.50 13.40
N SER A 466 -7.75 9.89 14.65
CA SER A 466 -8.85 10.04 15.61
C SER A 466 -9.66 11.34 15.45
N VAL A 467 -9.64 11.97 14.27
CA VAL A 467 -10.41 13.19 14.01
C VAL A 467 -11.91 12.91 14.14
N LYS A 468 -12.61 13.78 14.87
CA LYS A 468 -14.05 13.70 15.04
C LYS A 468 -14.78 14.84 14.35
N THR A 469 -14.21 16.05 14.44
CA THR A 469 -14.79 17.26 13.85
C THR A 469 -13.71 18.20 13.33
N PHE A 470 -14.13 19.17 12.53
CA PHE A 470 -13.29 20.26 12.02
C PHE A 470 -13.76 21.60 12.59
N PRO A 471 -12.84 22.54 12.90
CA PRO A 471 -13.21 23.87 13.34
C PRO A 471 -13.86 24.66 12.20
N LYS A 472 -14.75 25.59 12.54
CA LYS A 472 -15.41 26.45 11.56
C LYS A 472 -14.39 27.20 10.70
N GLY A 473 -14.59 27.21 9.38
CA GLY A 473 -13.69 27.90 8.44
C GLY A 473 -12.42 27.11 8.09
N PHE A 474 -12.30 25.85 8.54
CA PHE A 474 -11.16 24.99 8.24
C PHE A 474 -10.94 24.86 6.73
N PHE A 475 -11.98 24.53 5.98
CA PHE A 475 -11.88 24.35 4.53
C PHE A 475 -11.79 25.68 3.79
N SER A 476 -12.43 26.72 4.32
CA SER A 476 -12.27 28.09 3.80
C SER A 476 -10.82 28.59 3.82
N SER A 477 -9.95 27.99 4.65
CA SER A 477 -8.54 28.34 4.70
C SER A 477 -7.69 27.74 3.57
N MET A 478 -8.25 26.85 2.72
CA MET A 478 -7.52 26.09 1.69
C MET A 478 -8.20 26.19 0.31
N PRO A 479 -8.35 27.40 -0.26
CA PRO A 479 -9.19 27.62 -1.45
C PRO A 479 -8.67 26.95 -2.73
N LEU A 480 -7.40 26.52 -2.76
CA LEU A 480 -6.78 25.87 -3.92
C LEU A 480 -6.82 24.34 -3.87
N LEU A 481 -7.42 23.76 -2.82
CA LEU A 481 -7.45 22.31 -2.64
C LEU A 481 -8.17 21.62 -3.81
N ARG A 482 -7.53 20.59 -4.35
CA ARG A 482 -8.01 19.73 -5.44
C ARG A 482 -8.29 18.32 -4.97
N VAL A 483 -7.45 17.80 -4.07
CA VAL A 483 -7.56 16.45 -3.52
C VAL A 483 -7.75 16.53 -2.01
N LEU A 484 -8.87 16.01 -1.53
CA LEU A 484 -9.18 15.83 -0.12
C LEU A 484 -9.51 14.37 0.14
N ASP A 485 -8.64 13.70 0.88
CA ASP A 485 -8.87 12.34 1.32
C ASP A 485 -8.97 12.30 2.84
N LEU A 486 -10.15 11.98 3.34
CA LEU A 486 -10.48 11.81 4.76
C LEU A 486 -10.89 10.36 5.06
N SER A 487 -10.51 9.42 4.21
CA SER A 487 -10.88 8.02 4.38
C SER A 487 -10.28 7.40 5.64
N LEU A 488 -10.86 6.28 6.08
CA LEU A 488 -10.41 5.52 7.26
C LEU A 488 -10.50 6.28 8.60
N ASN A 489 -11.09 7.48 8.64
CA ASN A 489 -11.35 8.19 9.89
C ASN A 489 -12.66 7.71 10.52
N SER A 490 -12.60 6.56 11.20
CA SER A 490 -13.78 5.88 11.74
C SER A 490 -14.49 6.61 12.88
N HIS A 491 -14.06 7.81 13.28
CA HIS A 491 -14.72 8.64 14.29
C HIS A 491 -15.22 9.98 13.73
N LEU A 492 -15.03 10.23 12.44
CA LEU A 492 -15.53 11.42 11.77
C LEU A 492 -17.02 11.21 11.44
N GLU A 493 -17.89 11.95 12.13
CA GLU A 493 -19.35 11.77 12.06
C GLU A 493 -20.06 12.84 11.20
N GLU A 494 -19.43 13.99 11.00
CA GLU A 494 -20.00 15.11 10.25
C GLU A 494 -18.93 15.89 9.47
N LEU A 495 -19.36 16.50 8.37
CA LEU A 495 -18.59 17.51 7.65
C LEU A 495 -19.21 18.89 7.89
N PRO A 496 -18.41 19.92 8.19
CA PRO A 496 -18.91 21.27 8.32
C PRO A 496 -19.38 21.84 6.96
N GLU A 497 -20.38 22.73 7.01
CA GLU A 497 -20.96 23.40 5.84
C GLU A 497 -19.92 24.17 5.00
N ASP A 498 -18.83 24.65 5.62
CA ASP A 498 -17.78 25.39 4.91
C ASP A 498 -16.95 24.53 3.95
N ILE A 499 -17.20 23.21 3.86
CA ILE A 499 -16.68 22.35 2.79
C ILE A 499 -17.02 22.92 1.40
N GLY A 500 -18.17 23.61 1.26
CA GLY A 500 -18.56 24.28 0.02
C GLY A 500 -17.61 25.41 -0.43
N ALA A 501 -16.70 25.86 0.43
CA ALA A 501 -15.67 26.83 0.05
C ALA A 501 -14.60 26.22 -0.88
N LEU A 502 -14.48 24.89 -0.96
CA LEU A 502 -13.47 24.20 -1.76
C LEU A 502 -13.84 24.13 -3.25
N VAL A 503 -14.15 25.27 -3.88
CA VAL A 503 -14.63 25.35 -5.27
C VAL A 503 -13.66 24.79 -6.34
N ASN A 504 -12.42 24.48 -5.96
CA ASN A 504 -11.42 23.84 -6.81
C ASN A 504 -11.30 22.31 -6.60
N LEU A 505 -12.05 21.75 -5.66
CA LEU A 505 -11.98 20.34 -5.31
C LEU A 505 -12.42 19.49 -6.48
N ARG A 506 -11.60 18.47 -6.77
CA ARG A 506 -11.80 17.47 -7.83
C ARG A 506 -11.93 16.07 -7.26
N TYR A 507 -11.33 15.81 -6.11
CA TYR A 507 -11.35 14.51 -5.47
C TYR A 507 -11.74 14.63 -4.00
N LEU A 508 -12.81 13.94 -3.63
CA LEU A 508 -13.29 13.83 -2.26
C LEU A 508 -13.47 12.36 -1.89
N ASN A 509 -12.66 11.88 -0.94
CA ASN A 509 -12.77 10.53 -0.40
C ASN A 509 -13.15 10.57 1.08
N LEU A 510 -14.31 10.00 1.40
CA LEU A 510 -14.91 9.88 2.73
C LEU A 510 -15.18 8.41 3.09
N TRP A 511 -14.64 7.47 2.33
CA TRP A 511 -14.84 6.05 2.57
C TRP A 511 -14.34 5.63 3.96
N TRP A 512 -15.07 4.73 4.63
CA TRP A 512 -14.74 4.27 5.98
C TRP A 512 -14.71 5.41 7.02
N THR A 513 -15.66 6.34 6.91
CA THR A 513 -15.98 7.33 7.95
C THR A 513 -17.31 6.96 8.62
N GLN A 514 -17.70 7.68 9.68
CA GLN A 514 -19.04 7.54 10.28
C GLN A 514 -19.98 8.67 9.84
N ILE A 515 -19.68 9.33 8.71
CA ILE A 515 -20.51 10.41 8.20
C ILE A 515 -21.86 9.86 7.78
N THR A 516 -22.91 10.22 8.51
CA THR A 516 -24.27 9.71 8.25
C THR A 516 -25.01 10.52 7.19
N LYS A 517 -24.65 11.78 6.98
CA LYS A 517 -25.30 12.65 5.99
C LYS A 517 -24.32 13.68 5.44
N LEU A 518 -24.35 13.88 4.13
CA LEU A 518 -23.54 14.92 3.49
C LEU A 518 -24.19 16.32 3.61
N PRO A 519 -23.40 17.39 3.80
CA PRO A 519 -23.91 18.76 3.80
C PRO A 519 -24.38 19.17 2.40
N VAL A 520 -25.46 19.97 2.32
CA VAL A 520 -26.04 20.42 1.04
C VAL A 520 -25.11 21.36 0.28
N GLU A 521 -24.15 21.96 0.97
CA GLU A 521 -23.11 22.83 0.45
C GLU A 521 -22.17 22.11 -0.52
N LEU A 522 -22.10 20.77 -0.50
CA LEU A 522 -21.35 20.01 -1.52
C LEU A 522 -21.83 20.30 -2.95
N LYS A 523 -23.07 20.74 -3.14
CA LYS A 523 -23.60 21.17 -4.46
C LYS A 523 -22.81 22.34 -5.07
N THR A 524 -22.04 23.08 -4.27
CA THR A 524 -21.17 24.17 -4.74
C THR A 524 -19.85 23.67 -5.35
N LEU A 525 -19.48 22.41 -5.13
CA LEU A 525 -18.23 21.80 -5.60
C LEU A 525 -18.34 21.39 -7.07
N THR A 526 -18.61 22.36 -7.92
CA THR A 526 -18.93 22.12 -9.35
C THR A 526 -17.82 21.42 -10.12
N LYS A 527 -16.56 21.50 -9.68
CA LYS A 527 -15.40 20.84 -10.30
C LYS A 527 -15.13 19.42 -9.78
N LEU A 528 -15.97 18.89 -8.89
CA LEU A 528 -15.76 17.57 -8.31
C LEU A 528 -15.88 16.49 -9.39
N VAL A 529 -14.86 15.65 -9.50
CA VAL A 529 -14.75 14.54 -10.46
C VAL A 529 -14.93 13.19 -9.75
N PHE A 530 -14.41 13.07 -8.54
CA PHE A 530 -14.46 11.87 -7.71
C PHE A 530 -15.20 12.15 -6.42
N LEU A 531 -16.18 11.29 -6.13
CA LEU A 531 -16.88 11.24 -4.85
C LEU A 531 -16.90 9.79 -4.36
N LEU A 532 -16.08 9.49 -3.35
CA LEU A 532 -15.96 8.17 -2.74
C LEU A 532 -16.55 8.20 -1.34
N LEU A 533 -17.53 7.34 -1.11
CA LEU A 533 -18.38 7.33 0.06
C LEU A 533 -18.51 5.90 0.61
N ASP A 534 -18.80 5.85 1.89
CA ASP A 534 -19.31 4.66 2.57
C ASP A 534 -20.79 4.45 2.18
N ASP A 535 -21.21 3.21 1.88
CA ASP A 535 -22.59 2.86 1.49
C ASP A 535 -23.64 3.25 2.54
N ARG A 536 -23.23 3.50 3.78
CA ARG A 536 -24.12 3.99 4.85
C ARG A 536 -24.19 5.51 4.97
N CYS A 537 -23.48 6.24 4.11
CA CYS A 537 -23.52 7.70 4.06
C CYS A 537 -24.75 8.17 3.28
N GLY A 538 -25.67 8.88 3.94
CA GLY A 538 -26.86 9.45 3.31
C GLY A 538 -26.52 10.56 2.30
N VAL A 539 -26.83 10.31 1.02
CA VAL A 539 -26.64 11.26 -0.08
C VAL A 539 -27.90 12.13 -0.24
N PRO A 540 -27.82 13.46 -0.04
CA PRO A 540 -28.98 14.34 -0.18
C PRO A 540 -29.53 14.33 -1.61
N LYS A 541 -30.86 14.30 -1.72
CA LYS A 541 -31.56 14.36 -3.01
C LYS A 541 -31.12 15.57 -3.86
N GLY A 542 -30.82 15.29 -5.12
CA GLY A 542 -30.34 16.25 -6.12
C GLY A 542 -28.92 16.72 -5.86
N LEU A 543 -28.12 16.03 -5.04
CA LEU A 543 -26.69 16.31 -4.91
C LEU A 543 -25.94 15.79 -6.14
N VAL A 544 -26.13 14.52 -6.50
CA VAL A 544 -25.39 13.90 -7.61
C VAL A 544 -25.63 14.65 -8.94
N PRO A 545 -26.89 14.97 -9.34
CA PRO A 545 -27.17 15.76 -10.54
C PRO A 545 -26.67 17.20 -10.52
N SER A 546 -26.30 17.73 -9.35
CA SER A 546 -25.79 19.11 -9.24
C SER A 546 -24.29 19.23 -9.52
N LEU A 547 -23.58 18.10 -9.68
CA LEU A 547 -22.14 18.05 -9.87
C LEU A 547 -21.83 17.76 -11.35
N PRO A 548 -21.59 18.78 -12.19
CA PRO A 548 -21.55 18.65 -13.66
C PRO A 548 -20.29 17.97 -14.21
N PHE A 549 -19.24 17.84 -13.40
CA PHE A 549 -17.99 17.17 -13.78
C PHE A 549 -17.78 15.85 -13.03
N LEU A 550 -18.78 15.37 -12.28
CA LEU A 550 -18.68 14.10 -11.57
C LEU A 550 -18.61 12.96 -12.57
N ARG A 551 -17.57 12.13 -12.45
CA ARG A 551 -17.26 11.01 -13.36
C ARG A 551 -17.11 9.68 -12.65
N VAL A 552 -16.54 9.72 -11.45
CA VAL A 552 -16.31 8.55 -10.61
C VAL A 552 -17.12 8.70 -9.33
N PHE A 553 -18.04 7.76 -9.12
CA PHE A 553 -18.84 7.68 -7.90
C PHE A 553 -18.66 6.30 -7.28
N SER A 554 -18.14 6.28 -6.05
CA SER A 554 -18.01 5.06 -5.28
C SER A 554 -18.88 5.19 -4.04
N TRP A 555 -19.76 4.24 -3.84
CA TRP A 555 -20.64 4.16 -2.67
C TRP A 555 -20.74 2.70 -2.27
N VAL A 556 -19.68 2.20 -1.62
CA VAL A 556 -19.38 0.78 -1.44
C VAL A 556 -19.25 0.39 0.01
N MET A 557 -19.17 -0.92 0.27
CA MET A 557 -19.41 -1.46 1.59
C MET A 557 -18.50 -0.89 2.68
N GLY A 558 -19.15 -0.23 3.64
CA GLY A 558 -18.56 0.28 4.85
C GLY A 558 -18.71 -0.63 6.04
N LYS A 559 -17.80 -0.47 7.02
CA LYS A 559 -17.90 -1.19 8.30
C LYS A 559 -18.88 -0.52 9.27
N TRP A 560 -19.08 0.79 9.16
CA TRP A 560 -19.70 1.64 10.19
C TRP A 560 -20.86 2.47 9.65
N GLY A 561 -21.79 2.88 10.52
CA GLY A 561 -22.98 3.67 10.14
C GLY A 561 -24.30 2.93 10.34
N ASN A 562 -25.39 3.69 10.45
CA ASN A 562 -26.75 3.13 10.49
C ASN A 562 -27.16 2.67 9.07
N PRO A 563 -27.97 1.62 8.94
CA PRO A 563 -28.49 1.22 7.64
C PRO A 563 -29.25 2.39 7.02
N ILE A 564 -28.93 2.74 5.77
CA ILE A 564 -29.79 3.59 4.95
C ILE A 564 -31.12 2.88 4.70
N ASN A 565 -32.18 3.64 4.42
CA ASN A 565 -33.45 3.03 4.05
C ASN A 565 -33.52 2.75 2.53
N GLU A 566 -34.39 1.83 2.13
CA GLU A 566 -34.58 1.42 0.73
C GLU A 566 -34.86 2.61 -0.21
N GLY A 567 -35.60 3.61 0.24
CA GLY A 567 -35.91 4.80 -0.56
C GLY A 567 -34.72 5.73 -0.78
N GLU A 568 -33.78 5.80 0.16
CA GLU A 568 -32.52 6.53 -0.01
C GLU A 568 -31.61 5.83 -1.02
N GLU A 569 -31.50 4.50 -0.94
CA GLU A 569 -30.73 3.67 -1.88
C GLU A 569 -31.28 3.79 -3.31
N LEU A 570 -32.59 3.65 -3.48
CA LEU A 570 -33.27 3.82 -4.78
C LEU A 570 -33.07 5.24 -5.34
N ASN A 571 -33.17 6.28 -4.52
CA ASN A 571 -32.97 7.65 -5.00
C ASN A 571 -31.54 7.90 -5.52
N VAL A 572 -30.53 7.28 -4.91
CA VAL A 572 -29.14 7.35 -5.42
C VAL A 572 -29.02 6.65 -6.77
N ILE A 573 -29.61 5.45 -6.92
CA ILE A 573 -29.62 4.71 -8.19
C ILE A 573 -30.32 5.51 -9.29
N GLU A 574 -31.50 6.07 -9.01
CA GLU A 574 -32.25 6.91 -9.94
C GLU A 574 -31.44 8.13 -10.39
N GLU A 575 -30.81 8.84 -9.44
CA GLU A 575 -29.98 10.00 -9.74
C GLU A 575 -28.77 9.64 -10.60
N LEU A 576 -28.04 8.56 -10.25
CA LEU A 576 -26.90 8.09 -11.03
C LEU A 576 -27.29 7.66 -12.44
N ASN A 577 -28.41 6.94 -12.59
CA ASN A 577 -28.92 6.55 -13.91
C ASN A 577 -29.32 7.78 -14.73
N GLY A 578 -29.79 8.85 -14.09
CA GLY A 578 -30.13 10.13 -14.71
C GLY A 578 -28.93 10.97 -15.19
N MET A 579 -27.69 10.64 -14.76
CA MET A 579 -26.47 11.38 -15.13
C MET A 579 -26.01 11.17 -16.59
N ASN A 580 -26.69 10.33 -17.37
CA ASN A 580 -26.61 10.23 -18.84
C ASN A 580 -25.22 10.51 -19.47
N ASN A 581 -24.33 9.52 -19.43
CA ASN A 581 -22.95 9.55 -19.97
C ASN A 581 -21.99 10.57 -19.35
N GLN A 582 -22.40 11.34 -18.34
CA GLN A 582 -21.49 12.18 -17.56
C GLN A 582 -20.65 11.34 -16.61
N ILE A 583 -21.28 10.35 -15.99
CA ILE A 583 -20.63 9.35 -15.15
C ILE A 583 -20.22 8.16 -15.99
N ASP A 584 -19.02 7.64 -15.76
CA ASP A 584 -18.47 6.52 -16.50
C ASP A 584 -17.77 5.48 -15.62
N ASP A 585 -17.56 5.73 -14.32
CA ASP A 585 -17.06 4.73 -13.38
C ASP A 585 -17.85 4.74 -12.07
N VAL A 586 -18.47 3.60 -11.75
CA VAL A 586 -19.38 3.47 -10.62
C VAL A 586 -19.09 2.20 -9.82
N CYS A 587 -18.91 2.36 -8.52
CA CYS A 587 -18.88 1.26 -7.56
C CYS A 587 -20.07 1.39 -6.60
N LEU A 588 -20.87 0.34 -6.43
CA LEU A 588 -22.11 0.39 -5.64
C LEU A 588 -22.21 -0.76 -4.63
N GLY A 589 -22.50 -0.43 -3.38
CA GLY A 589 -22.98 -1.32 -2.35
C GLY A 589 -24.50 -1.20 -2.22
N LEU A 590 -25.19 -2.33 -2.33
CA LEU A 590 -26.66 -2.41 -2.26
C LEU A 590 -27.09 -3.33 -1.13
N HIS A 591 -28.14 -2.92 -0.42
CA HIS A 591 -28.69 -3.63 0.74
C HIS A 591 -30.15 -4.04 0.56
N PHE A 592 -30.80 -3.69 -0.55
CA PHE A 592 -32.21 -4.03 -0.77
C PHE A 592 -32.44 -4.73 -2.11
N ALA A 593 -33.30 -5.74 -2.11
CA ALA A 593 -33.66 -6.46 -3.33
C ALA A 593 -34.27 -5.56 -4.40
N ALA A 594 -35.06 -4.56 -4.01
CA ALA A 594 -35.68 -3.59 -4.91
C ALA A 594 -34.62 -2.82 -5.71
N SER A 595 -33.58 -2.32 -5.03
CA SER A 595 -32.46 -1.62 -5.65
C SER A 595 -31.68 -2.48 -6.63
N VAL A 596 -31.43 -3.75 -6.27
CA VAL A 596 -30.78 -4.70 -7.17
C VAL A 596 -31.65 -4.96 -8.42
N GLN A 597 -32.96 -5.10 -8.25
CA GLN A 597 -33.89 -5.29 -9.36
C GLN A 597 -33.95 -4.07 -10.28
N GLU A 598 -34.02 -2.86 -9.72
CA GLU A 598 -33.99 -1.59 -10.43
C GLU A 598 -32.70 -1.46 -11.25
N LEU A 599 -31.54 -1.71 -10.61
CA LEU A 599 -30.24 -1.69 -11.29
C LEU A 599 -30.21 -2.66 -12.47
N LEU A 600 -30.70 -3.89 -12.29
CA LEU A 600 -30.62 -4.95 -13.30
C LEU A 600 -31.64 -4.80 -14.45
N THR A 601 -32.76 -4.13 -14.20
CA THR A 601 -33.88 -4.04 -15.16
C THR A 601 -33.93 -2.69 -15.87
N ASP A 602 -33.82 -1.60 -15.12
CA ASP A 602 -34.22 -0.25 -15.56
C ASP A 602 -33.05 0.74 -15.68
N CYS A 603 -31.82 0.31 -15.35
CA CYS A 603 -30.63 1.16 -15.39
C CYS A 603 -29.55 0.74 -16.44
N PRO A 604 -29.84 0.74 -17.76
CA PRO A 604 -28.90 0.35 -18.81
C PRO A 604 -27.56 1.09 -18.78
N HIS A 605 -27.61 2.39 -18.49
CA HIS A 605 -26.44 3.25 -18.49
C HIS A 605 -25.57 2.97 -17.27
N LEU A 606 -26.19 2.88 -16.09
CA LEU A 606 -25.50 2.54 -14.85
C LEU A 606 -24.82 1.17 -14.93
N GLN A 607 -25.46 0.17 -15.53
CA GLN A 607 -24.86 -1.14 -15.78
C GLN A 607 -23.54 -1.07 -16.57
N ARG A 608 -23.44 -0.15 -17.54
CA ARG A 608 -22.22 0.03 -18.35
C ARG A 608 -21.09 0.69 -17.58
N CYS A 609 -21.42 1.56 -16.64
CA CYS A 609 -20.46 2.29 -15.83
C CYS A 609 -19.99 1.46 -14.61
N LEU A 610 -20.64 0.34 -14.33
CA LEU A 610 -20.43 -0.44 -13.11
C LEU A 610 -19.08 -1.17 -13.13
N ARG A 611 -18.21 -0.81 -12.19
CA ARG A 611 -16.89 -1.42 -11.99
C ARG A 611 -16.88 -2.40 -10.81
N GLU A 612 -17.65 -2.12 -9.77
CA GLU A 612 -17.77 -2.96 -8.58
C GLU A 612 -19.21 -2.95 -8.06
N LEU A 613 -19.68 -4.12 -7.66
CA LEU A 613 -21.01 -4.31 -7.07
C LEU A 613 -20.90 -5.13 -5.79
N ASP A 614 -21.28 -4.53 -4.67
CA ASP A 614 -21.30 -5.17 -3.37
C ASP A 614 -22.73 -5.44 -2.95
N LEU A 615 -23.05 -6.71 -2.74
CA LEU A 615 -24.35 -7.15 -2.25
C LEU A 615 -24.16 -7.62 -0.81
N GLY A 616 -24.41 -6.72 0.14
CA GLY A 616 -24.14 -6.94 1.55
C GLY A 616 -25.42 -6.98 2.38
N ARG A 617 -25.72 -8.11 3.04
CA ARG A 617 -26.94 -8.28 3.86
C ARG A 617 -28.22 -7.87 3.14
N CYS A 618 -28.32 -8.16 1.84
CA CYS A 618 -29.42 -7.67 1.02
C CYS A 618 -30.78 -8.19 1.53
N VAL A 619 -31.59 -7.28 2.07
CA VAL A 619 -32.90 -7.59 2.64
C VAL A 619 -33.86 -7.97 1.52
N GLY A 620 -34.50 -9.14 1.66
CA GLY A 620 -35.49 -9.65 0.71
C GLY A 620 -34.90 -10.27 -0.57
N LEU A 621 -33.58 -10.28 -0.74
CA LEU A 621 -32.93 -10.81 -1.93
C LEU A 621 -32.71 -12.32 -1.79
N ARG A 622 -33.71 -13.11 -2.22
CA ARG A 622 -33.68 -14.59 -2.13
C ARG A 622 -32.99 -15.26 -3.32
N SER A 623 -32.94 -14.60 -4.47
CA SER A 623 -32.24 -15.10 -5.65
C SER A 623 -31.58 -13.95 -6.40
N LEU A 624 -30.37 -14.18 -6.91
CA LEU A 624 -29.67 -13.26 -7.81
C LEU A 624 -29.61 -13.88 -9.20
N ILE A 625 -30.37 -13.31 -10.13
CA ILE A 625 -30.37 -13.68 -11.54
C ILE A 625 -29.96 -12.45 -12.32
N ILE A 626 -28.72 -12.43 -12.83
CA ILE A 626 -28.24 -11.36 -13.70
C ILE A 626 -28.61 -11.71 -15.14
N PRO A 627 -29.53 -10.98 -15.79
CA PRO A 627 -29.92 -11.29 -17.15
C PRO A 627 -28.73 -11.15 -18.11
N LYS A 628 -28.64 -12.04 -19.11
CA LYS A 628 -27.57 -11.99 -20.14
C LYS A 628 -27.40 -10.61 -20.80
N PRO A 629 -28.46 -9.84 -21.13
CA PRO A 629 -28.30 -8.49 -21.65
C PRO A 629 -27.68 -7.51 -20.65
N SER A 630 -27.92 -7.68 -19.35
CA SER A 630 -27.33 -6.86 -18.29
C SER A 630 -25.86 -7.24 -18.09
N LEU A 631 -25.53 -8.54 -18.06
CA LEU A 631 -24.15 -9.01 -18.00
C LEU A 631 -23.31 -8.51 -19.20
N ARG A 632 -23.89 -8.48 -20.40
CA ARG A 632 -23.25 -7.91 -21.59
C ARG A 632 -23.03 -6.39 -21.52
N ARG A 633 -23.86 -5.68 -20.74
CA ARG A 633 -23.70 -4.24 -20.52
C ARG A 633 -22.63 -3.95 -19.47
N MET A 634 -22.49 -4.81 -18.47
CA MET A 634 -21.48 -4.74 -17.40
C MET A 634 -20.07 -5.13 -17.87
N GLU A 635 -19.58 -4.53 -18.96
CA GLU A 635 -18.27 -4.88 -19.56
C GLU A 635 -17.07 -4.41 -18.72
N HIS A 636 -17.29 -3.46 -17.81
CA HIS A 636 -16.26 -2.91 -16.92
C HIS A 636 -16.32 -3.48 -15.49
N LEU A 637 -17.27 -4.38 -15.20
CA LEU A 637 -17.43 -4.98 -13.88
C LEU A 637 -16.24 -5.89 -13.57
N ARG A 638 -15.42 -5.49 -12.60
CA ARG A 638 -14.24 -6.23 -12.13
C ARG A 638 -14.53 -7.09 -10.93
N VAL A 639 -15.39 -6.60 -10.04
CA VAL A 639 -15.63 -7.22 -8.74
C VAL A 639 -17.12 -7.30 -8.44
N LEU A 640 -17.57 -8.48 -8.02
CA LEU A 640 -18.91 -8.72 -7.49
C LEU A 640 -18.76 -9.33 -6.11
N TRP A 641 -18.95 -8.53 -5.07
CA TRP A 641 -18.95 -9.00 -3.69
C TRP A 641 -20.36 -9.42 -3.29
N VAL A 642 -20.46 -10.58 -2.63
CA VAL A 642 -21.71 -11.09 -2.09
C VAL A 642 -21.47 -11.54 -0.67
N LEU A 643 -22.02 -10.82 0.30
CA LEU A 643 -21.76 -11.00 1.73
C LEU A 643 -23.06 -11.11 2.52
N GLU A 644 -23.19 -12.16 3.34
CA GLU A 644 -24.26 -12.31 4.34
C GLU A 644 -25.70 -12.13 3.80
N CYS A 645 -25.95 -12.49 2.54
CA CYS A 645 -27.28 -12.44 1.92
C CYS A 645 -28.03 -13.77 2.06
N GLU A 646 -29.36 -13.71 2.23
CA GLU A 646 -30.24 -14.89 2.41
C GLU A 646 -30.60 -15.59 1.09
N PHE A 647 -29.59 -15.99 0.30
CA PHE A 647 -29.82 -16.63 -1.00
C PHE A 647 -30.32 -18.08 -0.87
N GLU A 648 -31.41 -18.38 -1.57
CA GLU A 648 -31.89 -19.74 -1.86
C GLU A 648 -31.29 -20.27 -3.18
N GLU A 649 -31.00 -19.38 -4.16
CA GLU A 649 -30.40 -19.73 -5.46
C GLU A 649 -29.52 -18.59 -6.01
N ILE A 650 -28.35 -18.93 -6.59
CA ILE A 650 -27.51 -18.01 -7.38
C ILE A 650 -27.36 -18.58 -8.79
N SER A 651 -27.84 -17.87 -9.80
CA SER A 651 -27.75 -18.30 -11.20
C SER A 651 -27.13 -17.21 -12.07
N ILE A 652 -25.89 -17.46 -12.52
CA ILE A 652 -25.19 -16.65 -13.52
C ILE A 652 -25.22 -17.44 -14.83
N THR A 653 -26.12 -17.08 -15.75
CA THR A 653 -26.24 -17.82 -17.03
C THR A 653 -25.15 -17.39 -18.02
N VAL A 654 -23.95 -17.97 -17.91
CA VAL A 654 -22.88 -17.80 -18.93
C VAL A 654 -23.16 -18.74 -20.10
N VAL A 655 -23.61 -18.20 -21.24
CA VAL A 655 -23.65 -18.96 -22.50
C VAL A 655 -22.32 -18.75 -23.21
N GLN A 656 -21.58 -19.85 -23.38
CA GLN A 656 -20.43 -20.00 -24.28
C GLN A 656 -20.49 -19.03 -25.48
N LEU A 657 -19.47 -18.18 -25.62
CA LEU A 657 -19.07 -17.72 -26.94
C LEU A 657 -18.19 -18.83 -27.54
N LEU A 658 -18.70 -19.43 -28.61
CA LEU A 658 -17.99 -20.36 -29.47
C LEU A 658 -16.91 -19.60 -30.25
N VAL A 659 -15.68 -20.10 -30.09
CA VAL A 659 -14.41 -19.87 -30.83
C VAL A 659 -13.76 -18.50 -30.65
#